data_AF-N9GWL1-F1
#
_entry.id   AF-N9GWL1-F1
#
_cell.length_a   1.000
_cell.length_b   1.000
_cell.length_c   1.000
_cell.angle_alpha   90.00
_cell.angle_beta   90.00
_cell.angle_gamma   90.00
#
_symmetry.space_group_name_H-M   'P 1'
#
loop_
_entity.id
_entity.type
_entity.pdbx_description
1 polymer ?
#
loop_
_entity_poly.entity_id
_entity_poly.type
_entity_poly.pdbx_seq_one_letter_code
_entity_poly.pdbx_strand_id
1 'polypeptide(L)'
;MNKEPNILIKFWDFLTLKTYHKNLLTSGGSTYLTVISFIMILAALSEGFAWGFLGSTFTPNSPYVGWTIVGGFVFLLMWFFDRSMASADLLKDEHEKTLNGLQLTKEPFYSRSGIKSFIAKYFPFAIRIGIVCLSLYITAPFLTQLVFKADIDNKMMEQYKDNIALAKKNGLESRDKKIAELEQLVNNTNEKLQVEISGKSGTGYGRGYVAQSIERQLETLQSDLKSTRIERESFLAKFDQAVDRGNEEELKKYGITITKDSPIFRQQAIEEFENQKAFNQTKYAVDVFLIILGTILISAKLMQPRTLQMYFSSRLQEKWALYKLGTFDKYLPEQERSDLILQTNQSIPEEFEEIMVQYAQDQRERKKQEILMIQEKERLTREKQQKQLLEEERLLAKAKQEQERQELVEAELKKAQQIHFERLAKEKAEIEMREKSRVFYEGQILKALNEVEEAEIEYLNKFSKKIDQLEIDEKNLIEELHDIERTYKNHEDNIDARNKRISIAEADLADMQDLARKLQRPEENHTIESLRAFTTAESAVVEQKTYIKNIKSSLLTFETDQKYFQESMARIREQLSKTRATLTELKEPLEIISTFRSKIEARKMELLGAEGLIDTPYEPHHDEEIPMLVEKLKSQLSTQVPSYMS
;
A
#
# COMPACT_ATOMS: atom_id res chain seq x y z
N MET A 1 -45.88 -19.18 -7.73
CA MET A 1 -44.98 -20.00 -6.87
C MET A 1 -43.53 -19.73 -7.27
N ASN A 2 -42.83 -18.81 -6.59
CA ASN A 2 -41.39 -18.60 -6.80
C ASN A 2 -40.63 -19.45 -5.78
N LYS A 3 -40.06 -20.58 -6.21
CA LYS A 3 -38.99 -21.23 -5.43
C LYS A 3 -37.86 -20.23 -5.34
N GLU A 4 -37.43 -19.88 -4.13
CA GLU A 4 -36.21 -19.10 -3.97
C GLU A 4 -35.06 -19.78 -4.72
N PRO A 5 -34.28 -19.05 -5.53
CA PRO A 5 -33.20 -19.65 -6.28
C PRO A 5 -32.18 -20.26 -5.32
N ASN A 6 -31.75 -21.49 -5.63
CA ASN A 6 -30.74 -22.22 -4.87
C ASN A 6 -29.47 -21.35 -4.73
N ILE A 7 -28.71 -21.48 -3.63
CA ILE A 7 -27.53 -20.67 -3.33
C ILE A 7 -26.52 -20.70 -4.49
N LEU A 8 -26.36 -21.87 -5.12
CA LEU A 8 -25.51 -22.04 -6.31
C LEU A 8 -25.98 -21.20 -7.51
N ILE A 9 -27.30 -21.06 -7.71
CA ILE A 9 -27.87 -20.24 -8.79
C ILE A 9 -27.68 -18.76 -8.45
N LYS A 10 -27.89 -18.35 -7.19
CA LYS A 10 -27.62 -16.97 -6.75
C LYS A 10 -26.14 -16.61 -6.95
N PHE A 11 -25.22 -17.53 -6.65
CA PHE A 11 -23.79 -17.34 -6.88
C PHE A 11 -23.41 -17.30 -8.36
N TRP A 12 -24.00 -18.16 -9.19
CA TRP A 12 -23.78 -18.15 -10.64
C TRP A 12 -24.33 -16.87 -11.31
N ASP A 13 -25.53 -16.45 -10.92
CA ASP A 13 -26.12 -15.19 -11.38
C ASP A 13 -25.30 -13.99 -10.90
N PHE A 14 -24.77 -14.06 -9.67
CA PHE A 14 -23.81 -13.08 -9.19
C PHE A 14 -22.58 -13.05 -10.11
N LEU A 15 -21.87 -14.15 -10.33
CA LEU A 15 -20.70 -14.18 -11.21
C LEU A 15 -21.01 -13.66 -12.63
N THR A 16 -22.14 -14.08 -13.21
CA THR A 16 -22.55 -13.73 -14.60
C THR A 16 -23.22 -12.37 -14.75
N LEU A 17 -23.07 -11.46 -13.79
CA LEU A 17 -23.62 -10.09 -13.81
C LEU A 17 -25.15 -10.00 -13.86
N LYS A 18 -25.86 -11.09 -13.54
CA LYS A 18 -27.32 -11.15 -13.51
C LYS A 18 -27.88 -10.67 -12.17
N THR A 19 -27.68 -9.39 -11.89
CA THR A 19 -28.11 -8.73 -10.63
C THR A 19 -29.60 -8.90 -10.29
N TYR A 20 -30.48 -8.86 -11.29
CA TYR A 20 -31.93 -9.01 -11.17
C TYR A 20 -32.42 -10.40 -11.65
N HIS A 21 -31.52 -11.39 -11.68
CA HIS A 21 -31.79 -12.76 -12.14
C HIS A 21 -32.35 -12.79 -13.57
N LYS A 22 -33.57 -13.30 -13.74
CA LYS A 22 -34.27 -13.42 -15.04
C LYS A 22 -35.29 -12.30 -15.28
N ASN A 23 -35.42 -11.33 -14.37
CA ASN A 23 -36.39 -10.24 -14.54
C ASN A 23 -35.95 -9.29 -15.65
N LEU A 24 -36.80 -9.10 -16.66
CA LEU A 24 -36.51 -8.22 -17.80
C LEU A 24 -35.18 -8.56 -18.51
N LEU A 25 -34.80 -9.83 -18.53
CA LEU A 25 -33.57 -10.29 -19.16
C LEU A 25 -33.89 -11.16 -20.37
N THR A 26 -33.49 -10.70 -21.56
CA THR A 26 -33.63 -11.48 -22.79
C THR A 26 -32.59 -12.61 -22.85
N SER A 27 -32.87 -13.66 -23.61
CA SER A 27 -31.92 -14.77 -23.82
C SER A 27 -30.59 -14.30 -24.42
N GLY A 28 -30.66 -13.37 -25.38
CA GLY A 28 -29.48 -12.70 -25.95
C GLY A 28 -28.71 -11.88 -24.91
N GLY A 29 -29.42 -11.11 -24.08
CA GLY A 29 -28.82 -10.35 -22.99
C GLY A 29 -28.11 -11.22 -21.94
N SER A 30 -28.73 -12.34 -21.57
CA SER A 30 -28.13 -13.33 -20.66
C SER A 30 -26.81 -13.90 -21.20
N THR A 31 -26.76 -14.24 -22.48
CA THR A 31 -25.55 -14.78 -23.12
C THR A 31 -24.45 -13.72 -23.17
N TYR A 32 -24.81 -12.50 -23.54
CA TYR A 32 -23.89 -11.36 -23.57
C TYR A 32 -23.26 -11.07 -22.20
N LEU A 33 -24.05 -11.04 -21.13
CA LEU A 33 -23.54 -10.86 -19.75
C LEU A 33 -22.62 -11.99 -19.31
N THR A 34 -22.91 -13.22 -19.74
CA THR A 34 -22.05 -14.39 -19.44
C THR A 34 -20.69 -14.26 -20.13
N VAL A 35 -20.66 -13.83 -21.40
CA VAL A 35 -19.41 -13.60 -22.15
C VAL A 35 -18.60 -12.46 -21.54
N ILE A 36 -19.23 -11.33 -21.21
CA ILE A 36 -18.55 -10.20 -20.55
C ILE A 36 -17.99 -10.61 -19.19
N SER A 37 -18.78 -11.34 -18.39
CA SER A 37 -18.32 -11.85 -17.10
C SER A 37 -17.05 -12.70 -17.24
N PHE A 38 -17.00 -13.57 -18.25
CA PHE A 38 -15.80 -14.38 -18.51
C PHE A 38 -14.58 -13.51 -18.87
N ILE A 39 -14.76 -12.51 -19.73
CA ILE A 39 -13.69 -11.57 -20.12
C ILE A 39 -13.23 -10.75 -18.91
N MET A 40 -14.15 -10.29 -18.07
CA MET A 40 -13.82 -9.59 -16.83
C MET A 40 -13.04 -10.46 -15.85
N ILE A 41 -13.44 -11.72 -15.65
CA ILE A 41 -12.72 -12.66 -14.80
C ILE A 41 -11.31 -12.87 -15.36
N LEU A 42 -11.16 -13.00 -16.68
CA LEU A 42 -9.86 -13.18 -17.32
C LEU A 42 -8.94 -11.96 -17.13
N ALA A 43 -9.48 -10.74 -17.26
CA ALA A 43 -8.75 -9.51 -16.96
C ALA A 43 -8.40 -9.39 -15.47
N ALA A 44 -9.32 -9.70 -14.57
CA ALA A 44 -9.04 -9.70 -13.13
C ALA A 44 -7.99 -10.76 -12.75
N LEU A 45 -7.99 -11.93 -13.41
CA LEU A 45 -6.99 -12.97 -13.20
C LEU A 45 -5.60 -12.53 -13.67
N SER A 46 -5.46 -11.84 -14.81
CA SER A 46 -4.16 -11.33 -15.24
C SER A 46 -3.58 -10.33 -14.25
N GLU A 47 -4.42 -9.44 -13.70
CA GLU A 47 -4.02 -8.51 -12.63
C GLU A 47 -3.66 -9.28 -11.34
N GLY A 48 -4.52 -10.20 -10.90
CA GLY A 48 -4.28 -11.00 -9.71
C GLY A 48 -2.99 -11.84 -9.78
N PHE A 49 -2.67 -12.41 -10.95
CA PHE A 49 -1.44 -13.19 -11.12
C PHE A 49 -0.18 -12.32 -11.09
N ALA A 50 -0.19 -11.16 -11.75
CA ALA A 50 0.94 -10.24 -11.75
C ALA A 50 1.21 -9.67 -10.34
N TRP A 51 0.16 -9.21 -9.67
CA TRP A 51 0.28 -8.68 -8.31
C TRP A 51 0.55 -9.75 -7.26
N GLY A 52 0.02 -10.96 -7.44
CA GLY A 52 0.41 -12.12 -6.65
C GLY A 52 1.88 -12.45 -6.82
N PHE A 53 2.40 -12.41 -8.05
CA PHE A 53 3.82 -12.67 -8.30
C PHE A 53 4.72 -11.64 -7.61
N LEU A 54 4.32 -10.38 -7.57
CA LEU A 54 4.94 -9.37 -6.72
C LEU A 54 4.81 -9.73 -5.23
N GLY A 55 3.61 -10.08 -4.76
CA GLY A 55 3.32 -10.45 -3.37
C GLY A 55 4.16 -11.61 -2.84
N SER A 56 4.55 -12.56 -3.71
CA SER A 56 5.46 -13.66 -3.36
C SER A 56 6.81 -13.17 -2.83
N THR A 57 7.24 -11.96 -3.21
CA THR A 57 8.51 -11.37 -2.78
C THR A 57 8.46 -10.77 -1.38
N PHE A 58 7.28 -10.36 -0.89
CA PHE A 58 7.12 -9.84 0.47
C PHE A 58 7.19 -10.95 1.54
N THR A 59 6.99 -12.21 1.15
CA THR A 59 6.99 -13.36 2.06
C THR A 59 7.95 -14.45 1.56
N PRO A 60 9.28 -14.20 1.54
CA PRO A 60 10.25 -15.10 0.92
C PRO A 60 10.28 -16.50 1.57
N ASN A 61 9.92 -16.61 2.85
CA ASN A 61 9.85 -17.89 3.56
C ASN A 61 8.58 -18.70 3.21
N SER A 62 7.55 -18.06 2.67
CA SER A 62 6.28 -18.70 2.28
C SER A 62 5.69 -18.01 1.04
N PRO A 63 6.33 -18.15 -0.15
CA PRO A 63 6.00 -17.34 -1.33
C PRO A 63 4.54 -17.49 -1.78
N TYR A 64 3.97 -18.68 -1.59
CA TYR A 64 2.58 -18.98 -1.94
C TYR A 64 1.56 -18.18 -1.10
N VAL A 65 1.92 -17.80 0.14
CA VAL A 65 1.04 -17.03 1.03
C VAL A 65 0.95 -15.58 0.54
N GLY A 66 2.09 -14.93 0.29
CA GLY A 66 2.09 -13.58 -0.29
C GLY A 66 1.43 -13.54 -1.66
N TRP A 67 1.65 -14.58 -2.47
CA TRP A 67 1.01 -14.70 -3.79
C TRP A 67 -0.50 -14.77 -3.71
N THR A 68 -1.04 -15.63 -2.84
CA THR A 68 -2.49 -15.80 -2.69
C THR A 68 -3.17 -14.59 -2.04
N ILE A 69 -2.56 -13.98 -1.03
CA ILE A 69 -3.16 -12.84 -0.31
C ILE A 69 -3.19 -11.60 -1.21
N VAL A 70 -2.03 -11.19 -1.75
CA VAL A 70 -1.95 -9.97 -2.56
C VAL A 70 -2.67 -10.17 -3.89
N GLY A 71 -2.46 -11.32 -4.55
CA GLY A 71 -3.12 -11.63 -5.80
C GLY A 71 -4.64 -11.75 -5.66
N GLY A 72 -5.11 -12.40 -4.60
CA GLY A 72 -6.54 -12.50 -4.29
C GLY A 72 -7.18 -11.16 -3.97
N PHE A 73 -6.48 -10.29 -3.24
CA PHE A 73 -6.96 -8.94 -2.95
C PHE A 73 -7.11 -8.09 -4.22
N VAL A 74 -6.08 -8.04 -5.07
CA VAL A 74 -6.14 -7.26 -6.32
C VAL A 74 -7.14 -7.86 -7.31
N PHE A 75 -7.23 -9.18 -7.41
CA PHE A 75 -8.26 -9.86 -8.20
C PHE A 75 -9.66 -9.40 -7.78
N LEU A 76 -9.98 -9.44 -6.49
CA LEU A 76 -11.29 -9.02 -5.98
C LEU A 76 -11.53 -7.55 -6.28
N LEU A 77 -10.54 -6.69 -6.04
CA LEU A 77 -10.63 -5.26 -6.30
C LEU A 77 -10.96 -4.99 -7.78
N MET A 78 -10.17 -5.54 -8.71
CA MET A 78 -10.38 -5.35 -10.16
C MET A 78 -11.72 -5.93 -10.61
N TRP A 79 -12.07 -7.11 -10.12
CA TRP A 79 -13.35 -7.74 -10.42
C TRP A 79 -14.54 -6.91 -9.92
N PHE A 80 -14.47 -6.32 -8.73
CA PHE A 80 -15.52 -5.44 -8.19
C PHE A 80 -15.64 -4.13 -8.99
N PHE A 81 -14.52 -3.51 -9.39
CA PHE A 81 -14.55 -2.30 -10.21
C PHE A 81 -15.16 -2.57 -11.59
N ASP A 82 -14.72 -3.62 -12.28
CA ASP A 82 -15.25 -3.97 -13.59
C ASP A 82 -16.72 -4.38 -13.52
N ARG A 83 -17.12 -5.07 -12.45
CA ARG A 83 -18.53 -5.39 -12.18
C ARG A 83 -19.37 -4.15 -11.99
N SER A 84 -18.90 -3.21 -11.18
CA SER A 84 -19.59 -1.96 -10.90
C SER A 84 -19.79 -1.16 -12.21
N MET A 85 -18.74 -1.09 -13.04
CA MET A 85 -18.82 -0.43 -14.34
C MET A 85 -19.77 -1.14 -15.32
N ALA A 86 -19.68 -2.47 -15.43
CA ALA A 86 -20.53 -3.26 -16.33
C ALA A 86 -22.02 -3.14 -15.96
N SER A 87 -22.33 -3.13 -14.65
CA SER A 87 -23.68 -3.02 -14.10
C SER A 87 -24.20 -1.58 -13.92
N ALA A 88 -23.41 -0.56 -14.26
CA ALA A 88 -23.80 0.83 -14.12
C ALA A 88 -25.07 1.17 -14.93
N ASP A 89 -26.02 1.84 -14.29
CA ASP A 89 -27.31 2.26 -14.86
C ASP A 89 -27.13 3.51 -15.73
N LEU A 90 -27.08 3.32 -17.05
CA LEU A 90 -26.92 4.40 -18.03
C LEU A 90 -28.23 5.16 -18.31
N LEU A 91 -29.37 4.60 -17.91
CA LEU A 91 -30.72 5.14 -18.19
C LEU A 91 -31.33 5.83 -16.97
N LYS A 92 -30.60 5.95 -15.85
CA LYS A 92 -31.11 6.53 -14.60
C LYS A 92 -31.82 7.87 -14.79
N ASP A 93 -31.16 8.84 -15.43
CA ASP A 93 -31.71 10.18 -15.67
C ASP A 93 -32.86 10.17 -16.69
N GLU A 94 -32.82 9.27 -17.67
CA GLU A 94 -33.85 9.11 -18.69
C GLU A 94 -35.13 8.54 -18.08
N HIS A 95 -35.02 7.40 -17.40
CA HIS A 95 -36.13 6.73 -16.72
C HIS A 95 -36.68 7.53 -15.54
N GLU A 96 -35.87 8.35 -14.85
CA GLU A 96 -36.40 9.27 -13.83
C GLU A 96 -37.36 10.31 -14.43
N LYS A 97 -37.15 10.72 -15.68
CA LYS A 97 -38.04 11.67 -16.37
C LYS A 97 -39.21 10.95 -17.04
N THR A 98 -38.94 9.92 -17.86
CA THR A 98 -39.97 9.24 -18.66
C THR A 98 -40.96 8.46 -17.81
N LEU A 99 -40.51 7.71 -16.81
CA LEU A 99 -41.40 6.93 -15.91
C LEU A 99 -42.19 7.80 -14.92
N ASN A 100 -41.89 9.10 -14.85
CA ASN A 100 -42.68 10.11 -14.13
C ASN A 100 -43.58 10.95 -15.07
N GLY A 101 -43.65 10.59 -16.36
CA GLY A 101 -44.52 11.25 -17.34
C GLY A 101 -43.99 12.63 -17.81
N LEU A 102 -42.68 12.88 -17.70
CA LEU A 102 -42.02 14.06 -18.26
C LEU A 102 -41.40 13.72 -19.62
N GLN A 103 -41.51 14.65 -20.59
CA GLN A 103 -40.86 14.52 -21.89
C GLN A 103 -39.34 14.75 -21.76
N LEU A 104 -38.54 14.02 -22.54
CA LEU A 104 -37.10 14.29 -22.63
C LEU A 104 -36.87 15.67 -23.25
N THR A 105 -36.52 16.65 -22.43
CA THR A 105 -35.86 17.86 -22.90
C THR A 105 -34.38 17.54 -23.08
N LYS A 106 -33.90 17.47 -24.33
CA LYS A 106 -32.46 17.42 -24.61
C LYS A 106 -31.89 18.79 -24.27
N GLU A 107 -31.28 18.92 -23.09
CA GLU A 107 -30.56 20.14 -22.75
C GLU A 107 -29.35 20.31 -23.69
N PRO A 108 -29.06 21.53 -24.18
CA PRO A 108 -27.92 21.75 -25.07
C PRO A 108 -26.61 21.43 -24.34
N PHE A 109 -25.69 20.75 -25.04
CA PHE A 109 -24.40 20.29 -24.50
C PHE A 109 -23.58 21.41 -23.83
N TYR A 110 -23.70 22.64 -24.32
CA TYR A 110 -22.99 23.82 -23.80
C TYR A 110 -23.54 24.37 -22.48
N SER A 111 -24.62 23.82 -21.94
CA SER A 111 -25.14 24.22 -20.62
C SER A 111 -24.34 23.57 -19.49
N ARG A 112 -24.19 24.28 -18.35
CA ARG A 112 -23.49 23.76 -17.15
C ARG A 112 -24.09 22.44 -16.65
N SER A 113 -25.41 22.27 -16.79
CA SER A 113 -26.15 21.05 -16.46
C SER A 113 -25.85 19.92 -17.45
N GLY A 114 -25.84 20.21 -18.76
CA GLY A 114 -25.46 19.27 -19.81
C GLY A 114 -24.03 18.74 -19.67
N ILE A 115 -23.07 19.62 -19.35
CA ILE A 115 -21.67 19.22 -19.10
C ILE A 115 -21.57 18.31 -17.87
N LYS A 116 -22.28 18.63 -16.78
CA LYS A 116 -22.26 17.81 -15.55
C LYS A 116 -22.86 16.42 -15.77
N SER A 117 -23.98 16.32 -16.50
CA SER A 117 -24.61 15.04 -16.87
C SER A 117 -23.71 14.23 -17.81
N PHE A 118 -23.06 14.87 -18.78
CA PHE A 118 -22.10 14.22 -19.68
C PHE A 118 -20.90 13.66 -18.90
N ILE A 119 -20.29 14.46 -18.01
CA ILE A 119 -19.18 14.00 -17.17
C ILE A 119 -19.64 12.82 -16.31
N ALA A 120 -20.76 12.92 -15.60
CA ALA A 120 -21.26 11.84 -14.76
C ALA A 120 -21.51 10.53 -15.54
N LYS A 121 -21.98 10.63 -16.79
CA LYS A 121 -22.23 9.48 -17.67
C LYS A 121 -20.94 8.80 -18.13
N TYR A 122 -19.90 9.56 -18.46
CA TYR A 122 -18.64 9.04 -18.99
C TYR A 122 -17.52 8.86 -17.95
N PHE A 123 -17.70 9.37 -16.73
CA PHE A 123 -16.71 9.30 -15.65
C PHE A 123 -16.24 7.87 -15.32
N PRO A 124 -17.11 6.83 -15.27
CA PRO A 124 -16.66 5.45 -15.06
C PRO A 124 -15.71 4.94 -16.15
N PHE A 125 -15.88 5.40 -17.40
CA PHE A 125 -15.01 5.04 -18.51
C PHE A 125 -13.65 5.74 -18.41
N ALA A 126 -13.63 7.00 -17.99
CA ALA A 126 -12.37 7.72 -17.74
C ALA A 126 -11.55 7.05 -16.63
N ILE A 127 -12.21 6.61 -15.54
CA ILE A 127 -11.56 5.80 -14.50
C ILE A 127 -11.00 4.51 -15.09
N ARG A 128 -11.76 3.79 -15.91
CA ARG A 128 -11.28 2.54 -16.52
C ARG A 128 -10.09 2.75 -17.44
N ILE A 129 -10.07 3.81 -18.25
CA ILE A 129 -8.89 4.17 -19.05
C ILE A 129 -7.69 4.42 -18.14
N GLY A 130 -7.89 5.14 -17.03
CA GLY A 130 -6.86 5.33 -16.01
C GLY A 130 -6.33 4.01 -15.44
N ILE A 131 -7.22 3.07 -15.12
CA ILE A 131 -6.85 1.73 -14.63
C ILE A 131 -6.05 0.96 -15.69
N VAL A 132 -6.46 0.98 -16.96
CA VAL A 132 -5.71 0.32 -18.04
C VAL A 132 -4.31 0.93 -18.20
N CYS A 133 -4.19 2.25 -18.19
CA CYS A 133 -2.89 2.93 -18.23
C CYS A 133 -2.01 2.55 -17.03
N LEU A 134 -2.59 2.50 -15.82
CA LEU A 134 -1.89 2.08 -14.62
C LEU A 134 -1.45 0.62 -14.69
N SER A 135 -2.28 -0.24 -15.28
CA SER A 135 -1.99 -1.67 -15.45
C SER A 135 -0.85 -1.88 -16.47
N LEU A 136 -0.80 -1.08 -17.53
CA LEU A 136 0.34 -1.09 -18.46
C LEU A 136 1.63 -0.62 -17.79
N TYR A 137 1.55 0.34 -16.88
CA TYR A 137 2.72 0.86 -16.18
C TYR A 137 3.23 -0.10 -15.09
N ILE A 138 2.34 -0.71 -14.32
CA ILE A 138 2.71 -1.52 -13.14
C ILE A 138 2.56 -3.01 -13.40
N THR A 139 1.41 -3.47 -13.89
CA THR A 139 1.08 -4.88 -14.04
C THR A 139 1.86 -5.53 -15.19
N ALA A 140 2.01 -4.85 -16.32
CA ALA A 140 2.66 -5.42 -17.51
C ALA A 140 4.13 -5.85 -17.29
N PRO A 141 4.98 -5.09 -16.58
CA PRO A 141 6.31 -5.54 -16.18
C PRO A 141 6.30 -6.83 -15.36
N PHE A 142 5.41 -6.95 -14.36
CA PHE A 142 5.33 -8.15 -13.52
C PHE A 142 4.74 -9.35 -14.24
N LEU A 143 3.78 -9.12 -15.15
CA LEU A 143 3.25 -10.19 -15.99
C LEU A 143 4.33 -10.69 -16.96
N THR A 144 5.15 -9.80 -17.50
CA THR A 144 6.31 -10.16 -18.32
C THR A 144 7.32 -10.97 -17.51
N GLN A 145 7.64 -10.57 -16.27
CA GLN A 145 8.47 -11.36 -15.36
C GLN A 145 7.92 -12.77 -15.13
N LEU A 146 6.60 -12.90 -14.98
CA LEU A 146 5.94 -14.19 -14.77
C LEU A 146 6.08 -15.09 -16.01
N VAL A 147 5.90 -14.54 -17.22
CA VAL A 147 6.10 -15.28 -18.48
C VAL A 147 7.53 -15.79 -18.59
N PHE A 148 8.52 -14.99 -18.19
CA PHE A 148 9.94 -15.34 -18.21
C PHE A 148 10.45 -16.03 -16.94
N LYS A 149 9.56 -16.50 -16.06
CA LYS A 149 9.97 -17.07 -14.77
C LYS A 149 10.98 -18.22 -14.93
N ALA A 150 10.76 -19.13 -15.88
CA ALA A 150 11.66 -20.25 -16.12
C ALA A 150 13.06 -19.78 -16.56
N ASP A 151 13.15 -18.74 -17.38
CA ASP A 151 14.43 -18.20 -17.86
C ASP A 151 15.16 -17.43 -16.75
N ILE A 152 14.42 -16.73 -15.88
CA ILE A 152 14.97 -16.10 -14.68
C ILE A 152 15.53 -17.17 -13.72
N ASP A 153 14.78 -18.25 -13.48
CA ASP A 153 15.21 -19.37 -12.63
C ASP A 153 16.47 -20.03 -13.20
N ASN A 154 16.54 -20.25 -14.52
CA ASN A 154 17.72 -20.80 -15.19
C ASN A 154 18.95 -19.89 -15.02
N LYS A 155 18.78 -18.58 -15.14
CA LYS A 155 19.86 -17.61 -15.00
C LYS A 155 20.38 -17.51 -13.56
N MET A 156 19.48 -17.63 -12.59
CA MET A 156 19.86 -17.76 -11.18
C MET A 156 20.73 -19.00 -10.95
N MET A 157 20.36 -20.13 -11.56
CA MET A 157 21.16 -21.36 -11.49
C MET A 157 22.50 -21.25 -12.21
N GLU A 158 22.58 -20.50 -13.32
CA GLU A 158 23.82 -20.23 -14.05
C GLU A 158 24.78 -19.39 -13.21
N GLN A 159 24.33 -18.27 -12.64
CA GLN A 159 25.15 -17.47 -11.72
C GLN A 159 25.60 -18.25 -10.50
N TYR A 160 24.75 -19.13 -9.95
CA TYR A 160 25.13 -20.01 -8.86
C TYR A 160 26.26 -20.96 -9.26
N LYS A 161 26.19 -21.57 -10.45
CA LYS A 161 27.26 -22.42 -10.99
C LYS A 161 28.56 -21.65 -11.22
N ASP A 162 28.47 -20.43 -11.75
CA ASP A 162 29.63 -19.57 -11.99
C ASP A 162 30.30 -19.16 -10.68
N ASN A 163 29.52 -18.81 -9.66
CA ASN A 163 30.03 -18.51 -8.33
C ASN A 163 30.72 -19.71 -7.68
N ILE A 164 30.17 -20.93 -7.85
CA ILE A 164 30.83 -22.17 -7.41
C ILE A 164 32.16 -22.35 -8.15
N ALA A 165 32.18 -22.19 -9.46
CA ALA A 165 33.39 -22.36 -10.27
C ALA A 165 34.48 -21.34 -9.88
N LEU A 166 34.10 -20.09 -9.65
CA LEU A 166 35.00 -19.01 -9.25
C LEU A 166 35.54 -19.23 -7.82
N ALA A 167 34.69 -19.62 -6.87
CA ALA A 167 35.11 -19.96 -5.51
C ALA A 167 36.06 -21.17 -5.49
N LYS A 168 35.77 -22.20 -6.29
CA LYS A 168 36.64 -23.38 -6.45
C LYS A 168 38.01 -22.96 -7.01
N LYS A 169 38.04 -22.13 -8.05
CA LYS A 169 39.27 -21.62 -8.65
C LYS A 169 40.10 -20.80 -7.65
N ASN A 170 39.48 -19.82 -6.97
CA ASN A 170 40.16 -18.96 -6.00
C ASN A 170 40.70 -19.76 -4.81
N GLY A 171 39.96 -20.77 -4.34
CA GLY A 171 40.40 -21.67 -3.28
C GLY A 171 41.58 -22.55 -3.67
N LEU A 172 41.70 -22.93 -4.95
CA LEU A 172 42.79 -23.77 -5.44
C LEU A 172 44.04 -22.97 -5.83
N GLU A 173 43.90 -21.72 -6.29
CA GLU A 173 45.01 -20.95 -6.86
C GLU A 173 46.20 -20.78 -5.89
N SER A 174 45.95 -20.49 -4.61
CA SER A 174 47.03 -20.34 -3.62
C SER A 174 47.75 -21.66 -3.33
N ARG A 175 47.03 -22.78 -3.36
CA ARG A 175 47.55 -24.12 -3.12
C ARG A 175 48.34 -24.63 -4.33
N ASP A 176 47.81 -24.41 -5.53
CA ASP A 176 48.45 -24.78 -6.78
C ASP A 176 49.75 -23.97 -7.00
N LYS A 177 49.77 -22.68 -6.67
CA LYS A 177 51.01 -21.87 -6.68
C LYS A 177 52.07 -22.44 -5.73
N LYS A 178 51.68 -22.79 -4.49
CA LYS A 178 52.60 -23.35 -3.50
C LYS A 178 53.13 -24.73 -3.90
N ILE A 179 52.30 -25.57 -4.54
CA ILE A 179 52.74 -26.84 -5.11
C ILE A 179 53.75 -26.60 -6.24
N ALA A 180 53.49 -25.66 -7.15
CA ALA A 180 54.41 -25.34 -8.24
C ALA A 180 55.76 -24.80 -7.74
N GLU A 181 55.75 -23.91 -6.74
CA GLU A 181 56.98 -23.40 -6.10
C GLU A 181 57.79 -24.51 -5.43
N LEU A 182 57.12 -25.42 -4.70
CA LEU A 182 57.76 -26.57 -4.06
C LEU A 182 58.29 -27.57 -5.11
N GLU A 183 57.57 -27.83 -6.20
CA GLU A 183 58.03 -28.67 -7.30
C GLU A 183 59.29 -28.08 -7.96
N GLN A 184 59.32 -26.77 -8.18
CA GLN A 184 60.50 -26.10 -8.70
C GLN A 184 61.69 -26.18 -7.73
N LEU A 185 61.46 -25.98 -6.43
CA LEU A 185 62.49 -26.13 -5.40
C LEU A 185 63.01 -27.57 -5.30
N VAL A 186 62.13 -28.57 -5.36
CA VAL A 186 62.52 -30.00 -5.38
C VAL A 186 63.38 -30.29 -6.59
N ASN A 187 62.98 -29.85 -7.79
CA ASN A 187 63.74 -30.08 -9.02
C ASN A 187 65.12 -29.40 -8.96
N ASN A 188 65.19 -28.13 -8.59
CA ASN A 188 66.45 -27.39 -8.45
C ASN A 188 67.39 -28.03 -7.40
N THR A 189 66.83 -28.52 -6.29
CA THR A 189 67.60 -29.17 -5.23
C THR A 189 68.09 -30.56 -5.66
N ASN A 190 67.28 -31.29 -6.43
CA ASN A 190 67.65 -32.57 -7.01
C ASN A 190 68.77 -32.40 -8.05
N GLU A 191 68.70 -31.38 -8.91
CA GLU A 191 69.79 -31.05 -9.85
C GLU A 191 71.09 -30.71 -9.11
N LYS A 192 71.03 -29.90 -8.04
CA LYS A 192 72.20 -29.62 -7.18
C LYS A 192 72.79 -30.89 -6.58
N LEU A 193 71.94 -31.80 -6.10
CA LEU A 193 72.37 -33.09 -5.57
C LEU A 193 73.08 -33.92 -6.63
N GLN A 194 72.54 -34.00 -7.85
CA GLN A 194 73.14 -34.72 -8.97
C GLN A 194 74.50 -34.13 -9.36
N VAL A 195 74.61 -32.80 -9.44
CA VAL A 195 75.89 -32.11 -9.72
C VAL A 195 76.93 -32.44 -8.65
N GLU A 196 76.56 -32.39 -7.38
CA GLU A 196 77.47 -32.68 -6.27
C GLU A 196 77.91 -34.15 -6.23
N ILE A 197 77.00 -35.09 -6.51
CA ILE A 197 77.30 -36.52 -6.61
C ILE A 197 78.16 -36.84 -7.85
N SER A 198 77.95 -36.10 -8.95
CA SER A 198 78.69 -36.28 -10.21
C SER A 198 80.12 -35.69 -10.20
N GLY A 199 80.44 -34.85 -9.22
CA GLY A 199 81.79 -34.32 -9.00
C GLY A 199 82.24 -33.24 -9.99
N LYS A 200 83.01 -32.26 -9.50
CA LYS A 200 83.68 -31.24 -10.33
C LYS A 200 85.08 -31.74 -10.68
N SER A 201 85.31 -32.00 -11.98
CA SER A 201 86.61 -32.23 -12.64
C SER A 201 87.82 -32.38 -11.70
N GLY A 202 88.09 -33.60 -11.21
CA GLY A 202 89.39 -33.99 -10.63
C GLY A 202 89.45 -34.38 -9.14
N THR A 203 88.39 -34.22 -8.34
CA THR A 203 88.34 -34.73 -6.95
C THR A 203 87.23 -35.78 -6.79
N GLY A 204 87.51 -36.84 -6.04
CA GLY A 204 86.80 -38.13 -6.10
C GLY A 204 85.27 -38.09 -5.94
N TYR A 205 84.62 -39.00 -6.66
CA TYR A 205 83.20 -39.31 -6.59
C TYR A 205 82.80 -39.85 -5.21
N GLY A 206 81.72 -39.33 -4.61
CA GLY A 206 81.15 -39.92 -3.40
C GLY A 206 80.19 -39.03 -2.62
N ARG A 207 79.31 -39.69 -1.84
CA ARG A 207 78.40 -39.04 -0.87
C ARG A 207 79.19 -38.38 0.27
N GLY A 208 79.59 -37.13 0.07
CA GLY A 208 80.17 -36.28 1.12
C GLY A 208 79.11 -35.70 2.06
N TYR A 209 79.56 -35.02 3.12
CA TYR A 209 78.69 -34.37 4.12
C TYR A 209 77.73 -33.32 3.49
N VAL A 210 78.16 -32.68 2.40
CA VAL A 210 77.36 -31.71 1.62
C VAL A 210 76.26 -32.42 0.82
N ALA A 211 76.54 -33.57 0.22
CA ALA A 211 75.50 -34.35 -0.48
C ALA A 211 74.43 -34.88 0.50
N GLN A 212 74.83 -35.29 1.71
CA GLN A 212 73.89 -35.72 2.75
C GLN A 212 73.01 -34.58 3.28
N SER A 213 73.53 -33.35 3.37
CA SER A 213 72.71 -32.21 3.80
C SER A 213 71.69 -31.80 2.72
N ILE A 214 72.07 -31.91 1.43
CA ILE A 214 71.16 -31.70 0.30
C ILE A 214 70.11 -32.82 0.22
N GLU A 215 70.47 -34.09 0.46
CA GLU A 215 69.52 -35.21 0.56
C GLU A 215 68.46 -34.96 1.65
N ARG A 216 68.87 -34.51 2.85
CA ARG A 216 67.93 -34.15 3.93
C ARG A 216 67.02 -32.99 3.56
N GLN A 217 67.56 -31.95 2.90
CA GLN A 217 66.74 -30.85 2.40
C GLN A 217 65.70 -31.34 1.37
N LEU A 218 66.11 -32.24 0.49
CA LEU A 218 65.23 -32.82 -0.52
C LEU A 218 64.13 -33.68 0.10
N GLU A 219 64.43 -34.48 1.13
CA GLU A 219 63.42 -35.21 1.92
C GLU A 219 62.41 -34.26 2.58
N THR A 220 62.89 -33.15 3.19
CA THR A 220 61.99 -32.16 3.79
C THR A 220 61.08 -31.50 2.76
N LEU A 221 61.63 -31.08 1.61
CA LEU A 221 60.85 -30.48 0.53
C LEU A 221 59.85 -31.45 -0.09
N GLN A 222 60.20 -32.73 -0.23
CA GLN A 222 59.30 -33.78 -0.71
C GLN A 222 58.16 -34.06 0.30
N SER A 223 58.45 -34.03 1.60
CA SER A 223 57.45 -34.14 2.66
C SER A 223 56.48 -32.95 2.61
N ASP A 224 57.00 -31.73 2.48
CA ASP A 224 56.19 -30.51 2.39
C ASP A 224 55.33 -30.46 1.12
N LEU A 225 55.85 -30.97 0.00
CA LEU A 225 55.09 -31.11 -1.24
C LEU A 225 53.94 -32.11 -1.05
N LYS A 226 54.22 -33.27 -0.43
CA LYS A 226 53.20 -34.29 -0.16
C LYS A 226 52.11 -33.78 0.78
N SER A 227 52.46 -33.09 1.87
CA SER A 227 51.49 -32.51 2.79
C SER A 227 50.62 -31.45 2.09
N THR A 228 51.21 -30.58 1.28
CA THR A 228 50.48 -29.55 0.51
C THR A 228 49.51 -30.18 -0.52
N ARG A 229 49.90 -31.28 -1.18
CA ARG A 229 48.99 -32.04 -2.07
C ARG A 229 47.80 -32.65 -1.32
N ILE A 230 48.04 -33.24 -0.13
CA ILE A 230 46.98 -33.79 0.71
C ILE A 230 46.04 -32.66 1.18
N GLU A 231 46.57 -31.50 1.56
CA GLU A 231 45.76 -30.33 1.93
C GLU A 231 44.87 -29.88 0.76
N ARG A 232 45.41 -29.82 -0.47
CA ARG A 232 44.64 -29.51 -1.68
C ARG A 232 43.49 -30.49 -1.92
N GLU A 233 43.75 -31.79 -1.89
CA GLU A 233 42.71 -32.81 -2.08
C GLU A 233 41.66 -32.76 -0.97
N SER A 234 42.09 -32.56 0.28
CA SER A 234 41.17 -32.43 1.43
C SER A 234 40.26 -31.21 1.33
N PHE A 235 40.78 -30.09 0.80
CA PHE A 235 40.00 -28.89 0.53
C PHE A 235 38.96 -29.16 -0.56
N LEU A 236 39.37 -29.78 -1.67
CA LEU A 236 38.51 -30.07 -2.80
C LEU A 236 37.37 -31.01 -2.42
N ALA A 237 37.66 -32.06 -1.63
CA ALA A 237 36.64 -32.97 -1.11
C ALA A 237 35.64 -32.29 -0.16
N LYS A 238 36.12 -31.44 0.77
CA LYS A 238 35.25 -30.68 1.68
C LYS A 238 34.39 -29.65 0.94
N PHE A 239 34.96 -29.00 -0.08
CA PHE A 239 34.26 -28.03 -0.91
C PHE A 239 33.16 -28.70 -1.73
N ASP A 240 33.47 -29.79 -2.45
CA ASP A 240 32.48 -30.51 -3.27
C ASP A 240 31.37 -31.10 -2.38
N GLN A 241 31.71 -31.61 -1.19
CA GLN A 241 30.71 -32.06 -0.21
C GLN A 241 29.80 -30.92 0.29
N ALA A 242 30.33 -29.70 0.48
CA ALA A 242 29.54 -28.54 0.89
C ALA A 242 28.60 -28.08 -0.25
N VAL A 243 29.05 -28.15 -1.51
CA VAL A 243 28.23 -27.87 -2.69
C VAL A 243 27.10 -28.88 -2.84
N ASP A 244 27.39 -30.19 -2.69
CA ASP A 244 26.38 -31.25 -2.79
C ASP A 244 25.31 -31.16 -1.70
N ARG A 245 25.68 -30.73 -0.49
CA ARG A 245 24.75 -30.54 0.63
C ARG A 245 23.87 -29.30 0.48
N GLY A 246 24.29 -28.30 -0.31
CA GLY A 246 23.51 -27.10 -0.58
C GLY A 246 23.18 -26.24 0.64
N ASN A 247 23.90 -26.41 1.76
CA ASN A 247 23.61 -25.67 2.99
C ASN A 247 24.14 -24.23 2.90
N GLU A 248 23.24 -23.26 3.01
CA GLU A 248 23.50 -21.82 2.84
C GLU A 248 24.60 -21.31 3.79
N GLU A 249 24.67 -21.84 5.02
CA GLU A 249 25.70 -21.45 6.01
C GLU A 249 27.08 -22.02 5.70
N GLU A 250 27.16 -23.24 5.14
CA GLU A 250 28.43 -23.85 4.75
C GLU A 250 28.99 -23.19 3.49
N LEU A 251 28.13 -22.87 2.52
CA LEU A 251 28.51 -22.20 1.27
C LEU A 251 29.04 -20.78 1.49
N LYS A 252 28.46 -20.03 2.45
CA LYS A 252 28.97 -18.71 2.85
C LYS A 252 30.42 -18.75 3.34
N LYS A 253 30.87 -19.83 3.98
CA LYS A 253 32.28 -19.97 4.45
C LYS A 253 33.28 -19.98 3.28
N TYR A 254 32.82 -20.35 2.09
CA TYR A 254 33.61 -20.37 0.86
C TYR A 254 33.38 -19.12 -0.02
N GLY A 255 32.64 -18.12 0.48
CA GLY A 255 32.29 -16.91 -0.28
C GLY A 255 31.21 -17.13 -1.34
N ILE A 256 30.52 -18.28 -1.32
CA ILE A 256 29.42 -18.57 -2.24
C ILE A 256 28.13 -18.06 -1.59
N THR A 257 27.55 -17.02 -2.17
CA THR A 257 26.21 -16.54 -1.81
C THR A 257 25.19 -17.13 -2.77
N ILE A 258 24.20 -17.85 -2.23
CA ILE A 258 23.00 -18.20 -2.99
C ILE A 258 22.17 -16.91 -3.10
N THR A 259 22.10 -16.34 -4.30
CA THR A 259 21.21 -15.21 -4.58
C THR A 259 19.78 -15.67 -4.32
N LYS A 260 19.14 -15.11 -3.28
CA LYS A 260 17.71 -15.35 -3.04
C LYS A 260 16.90 -14.64 -4.11
N ASP A 261 15.88 -15.32 -4.60
CA ASP A 261 14.92 -14.76 -5.53
C ASP A 261 14.33 -13.46 -4.94
N SER A 262 14.60 -12.33 -5.60
CA SER A 262 14.27 -10.99 -5.13
C SER A 262 13.82 -10.11 -6.29
N PRO A 263 12.99 -9.07 -6.05
CA PRO A 263 12.56 -8.14 -7.10
C PRO A 263 13.74 -7.51 -7.85
N ILE A 264 14.82 -7.18 -7.13
CA ILE A 264 16.02 -6.57 -7.69
C ILE A 264 16.74 -7.53 -8.62
N PHE A 265 16.91 -8.79 -8.20
CA PHE A 265 17.52 -9.82 -9.04
C PHE A 265 16.71 -10.07 -10.32
N ARG A 266 15.38 -10.20 -10.20
CA ARG A 266 14.48 -10.39 -11.34
C ARG A 266 14.58 -9.23 -12.33
N GLN A 267 14.67 -8.00 -11.83
CA GLN A 267 14.83 -6.81 -12.67
C GLN A 267 16.17 -6.80 -13.40
N GLN A 268 17.27 -7.11 -12.71
CA GLN A 268 18.60 -7.21 -13.33
C GLN A 268 18.66 -8.33 -14.38
N ALA A 269 18.02 -9.48 -14.10
CA ALA A 269 17.92 -10.57 -15.06
C ALA A 269 17.21 -10.12 -16.35
N ILE A 270 16.14 -9.33 -16.21
CA ILE A 270 15.39 -8.75 -17.33
C ILE A 270 16.17 -7.71 -18.11
N GLU A 271 16.87 -6.78 -17.46
CA GLU A 271 17.65 -5.75 -18.15
C GLU A 271 18.64 -6.37 -19.16
N GLU A 272 19.20 -7.51 -18.81
CA GLU A 272 20.08 -8.26 -19.70
C GLU A 272 19.31 -9.05 -20.78
N PHE A 273 18.07 -9.48 -20.52
CA PHE A 273 17.17 -10.06 -21.52
C PHE A 273 16.59 -9.02 -22.50
N GLU A 274 16.48 -7.74 -22.14
CA GLU A 274 15.99 -6.67 -23.03
C GLU A 274 16.82 -6.52 -24.30
N ASN A 275 18.09 -6.96 -24.27
CA ASN A 275 18.96 -7.01 -25.44
C ASN A 275 18.54 -8.09 -26.46
N GLN A 276 17.70 -9.06 -26.08
CA GLN A 276 17.22 -10.12 -26.95
C GLN A 276 15.93 -9.73 -27.67
N LYS A 277 15.87 -9.94 -28.99
CA LYS A 277 14.67 -9.64 -29.79
C LYS A 277 13.41 -10.42 -29.33
N ALA A 278 13.58 -11.67 -28.86
CA ALA A 278 12.48 -12.51 -28.39
C ALA A 278 11.81 -11.95 -27.12
N PHE A 279 12.60 -11.35 -26.21
CA PHE A 279 12.08 -10.70 -25.02
C PHE A 279 11.17 -9.52 -25.38
N ASN A 280 11.65 -8.63 -26.26
CA ASN A 280 10.89 -7.44 -26.67
C ASN A 280 9.58 -7.80 -27.40
N GLN A 281 9.57 -8.86 -28.21
CA GLN A 281 8.34 -9.37 -28.84
C GLN A 281 7.32 -9.86 -27.80
N THR A 282 7.79 -10.55 -26.76
CA THR A 282 6.93 -11.09 -25.71
C THR A 282 6.39 -9.99 -24.81
N LYS A 283 7.24 -9.02 -24.42
CA LYS A 283 6.84 -7.80 -23.70
C LYS A 283 5.75 -7.05 -24.47
N TYR A 284 5.97 -6.81 -25.76
CA TYR A 284 4.97 -6.18 -26.62
C TYR A 284 3.66 -6.99 -26.71
N ALA A 285 3.74 -8.31 -26.81
CA ALA A 285 2.55 -9.17 -26.83
C ALA A 285 1.74 -9.07 -25.52
N VAL A 286 2.42 -8.99 -24.37
CA VAL A 286 1.79 -8.77 -23.06
C VAL A 286 1.08 -7.40 -23.01
N ASP A 287 1.75 -6.33 -23.45
CA ASP A 287 1.16 -4.99 -23.50
C ASP A 287 -0.08 -4.95 -24.40
N VAL A 288 0.02 -5.52 -25.61
CA VAL A 288 -1.10 -5.61 -26.56
C VAL A 288 -2.25 -6.42 -25.99
N PHE A 289 -1.97 -7.52 -25.31
CA PHE A 289 -2.99 -8.34 -24.67
C PHE A 289 -3.78 -7.55 -23.61
N LEU A 290 -3.10 -6.79 -22.74
CA LEU A 290 -3.75 -5.95 -21.73
C LEU A 290 -4.57 -4.81 -22.37
N ILE A 291 -4.04 -4.18 -23.43
CA ILE A 291 -4.77 -3.16 -24.19
C ILE A 291 -6.05 -3.75 -24.81
N ILE A 292 -5.97 -4.93 -25.41
CA ILE A 292 -7.11 -5.61 -26.02
C ILE A 292 -8.18 -5.89 -24.94
N LEU A 293 -7.80 -6.42 -23.78
CA LEU A 293 -8.74 -6.67 -22.69
C LEU A 293 -9.41 -5.39 -22.18
N GLY A 294 -8.61 -4.34 -21.95
CA GLY A 294 -9.13 -3.04 -21.54
C GLY A 294 -10.10 -2.44 -22.55
N THR A 295 -9.74 -2.51 -23.83
CA THR A 295 -10.56 -2.00 -24.94
C THR A 295 -11.84 -2.79 -25.08
N ILE A 296 -11.80 -4.13 -25.03
CA ILE A 296 -13.00 -4.98 -25.14
C ILE A 296 -14.00 -4.65 -24.02
N LEU A 297 -13.56 -4.44 -22.78
CA LEU A 297 -14.47 -4.11 -21.67
C LEU A 297 -15.12 -2.73 -21.83
N ILE A 298 -14.35 -1.74 -22.29
CA ILE A 298 -14.88 -0.40 -22.62
C ILE A 298 -15.87 -0.48 -23.79
N SER A 299 -15.48 -1.14 -24.89
CA SER A 299 -16.31 -1.34 -26.07
C SER A 299 -17.58 -2.13 -25.75
N ALA A 300 -17.50 -3.15 -24.91
CA ALA A 300 -18.66 -3.91 -24.47
C ALA A 300 -19.68 -3.01 -23.75
N LYS A 301 -19.23 -2.13 -22.86
CA LYS A 301 -20.16 -1.20 -22.20
C LYS A 301 -20.71 -0.12 -23.14
N LEU A 302 -19.88 0.41 -24.06
CA LEU A 302 -20.31 1.43 -25.04
C LEU A 302 -21.29 0.87 -26.08
N MET A 303 -21.07 -0.37 -26.54
CA MET A 303 -21.90 -1.05 -27.54
C MET A 303 -23.00 -1.92 -26.89
N GLN A 304 -23.29 -1.69 -25.61
CA GLN A 304 -24.30 -2.45 -24.87
C GLN A 304 -25.69 -2.26 -25.52
N PRO A 305 -26.39 -3.35 -25.90
CA PRO A 305 -27.74 -3.29 -26.46
C PRO A 305 -28.72 -2.58 -25.53
N ARG A 306 -29.71 -1.86 -26.09
CA ARG A 306 -30.69 -1.10 -25.30
C ARG A 306 -31.46 -1.98 -24.31
N THR A 307 -31.87 -3.18 -24.71
CA THR A 307 -32.51 -4.19 -23.84
C THR A 307 -31.71 -4.51 -22.58
N LEU A 308 -30.38 -4.52 -22.67
CA LEU A 308 -29.48 -4.74 -21.55
C LEU A 308 -29.29 -3.49 -20.69
N GLN A 309 -29.35 -2.29 -21.27
CA GLN A 309 -29.35 -1.04 -20.51
C GLN A 309 -30.62 -0.93 -19.66
N MET A 310 -31.78 -1.31 -20.22
CA MET A 310 -33.05 -1.39 -19.49
C MET A 310 -33.01 -2.39 -18.35
N TYR A 311 -32.39 -3.56 -18.57
CA TYR A 311 -32.23 -4.57 -17.54
C TYR A 311 -31.51 -4.05 -16.28
N PHE A 312 -30.46 -3.22 -16.45
CA PHE A 312 -29.75 -2.63 -15.32
C PHE A 312 -30.48 -1.44 -14.69
N SER A 313 -31.57 -0.96 -15.30
CA SER A 313 -32.28 0.17 -14.74
C SER A 313 -33.02 -0.20 -13.45
N SER A 314 -32.55 0.37 -12.35
CA SER A 314 -33.14 0.16 -11.02
C SER A 314 -34.62 0.57 -10.97
N ARG A 315 -34.98 1.68 -11.62
CA ARG A 315 -36.36 2.19 -11.68
C ARG A 315 -37.29 1.28 -12.46
N LEU A 316 -36.83 0.77 -13.60
CA LEU A 316 -37.65 -0.14 -14.41
C LEU A 316 -37.86 -1.47 -13.68
N GLN A 317 -36.83 -1.98 -12.99
CA GLN A 317 -36.93 -3.20 -12.17
C GLN A 317 -37.88 -3.03 -10.97
N GLU A 318 -37.90 -1.86 -10.34
CA GLU A 318 -38.86 -1.51 -9.28
C GLU A 318 -40.31 -1.54 -9.82
N LYS A 319 -40.55 -0.90 -10.97
CA LYS A 319 -41.87 -0.94 -11.62
C LYS A 319 -42.26 -2.35 -12.03
N TRP A 320 -41.33 -3.15 -12.54
CA TRP A 320 -41.58 -4.55 -12.90
C TRP A 320 -41.98 -5.41 -11.69
N ALA A 321 -41.35 -5.17 -10.53
CA ALA A 321 -41.74 -5.85 -9.31
C ALA A 321 -43.18 -5.53 -8.90
N LEU A 322 -43.58 -4.26 -8.99
CA LEU A 322 -44.95 -3.81 -8.72
C LEU A 322 -45.97 -4.30 -9.75
N TYR A 323 -45.54 -4.41 -11.01
CA TYR A 323 -46.34 -4.94 -12.10
C TYR A 323 -46.66 -6.42 -11.89
N LYS A 324 -45.67 -7.23 -11.47
CA LYS A 324 -45.89 -8.64 -11.09
C LYS A 324 -46.85 -8.84 -9.92
N LEU A 325 -47.07 -7.81 -9.10
CA LEU A 325 -48.01 -7.84 -7.98
C LEU A 325 -49.42 -7.36 -8.39
N GLY A 326 -49.65 -7.03 -9.67
CA GLY A 326 -50.93 -6.57 -10.19
C GLY A 326 -51.28 -5.12 -9.82
N THR A 327 -50.32 -4.34 -9.33
CA THR A 327 -50.56 -2.97 -8.83
C THR A 327 -51.11 -2.03 -9.92
N PHE A 328 -50.74 -2.27 -11.18
CA PHE A 328 -51.11 -1.43 -12.32
C PHE A 328 -52.34 -1.94 -13.08
N ASP A 329 -52.80 -3.17 -12.84
CA ASP A 329 -53.81 -3.86 -13.67
C ASP A 329 -55.17 -3.15 -13.70
N LYS A 330 -55.50 -2.40 -12.64
CA LYS A 330 -56.71 -1.58 -12.56
C LYS A 330 -56.76 -0.47 -13.61
N TYR A 331 -55.60 0.00 -14.06
CA TYR A 331 -55.46 1.19 -14.89
C TYR A 331 -54.91 0.90 -16.28
N LEU A 332 -54.51 -0.35 -16.55
CA LEU A 332 -54.00 -0.82 -17.83
C LEU A 332 -55.12 -1.48 -18.66
N PRO A 333 -55.04 -1.39 -20.01
CA PRO A 333 -55.88 -2.17 -20.92
C PRO A 333 -55.78 -3.68 -20.63
N GLU A 334 -56.84 -4.44 -20.92
CA GLU A 334 -56.90 -5.89 -20.62
C GLU A 334 -55.77 -6.70 -21.26
N GLN A 335 -55.25 -6.24 -22.40
CA GLN A 335 -54.16 -6.87 -23.15
C GLN A 335 -52.78 -6.68 -22.50
N GLU A 336 -52.62 -5.65 -21.65
CA GLU A 336 -51.36 -5.25 -21.02
C GLU A 336 -51.31 -5.56 -19.52
N ARG A 337 -52.33 -6.25 -18.99
CA ARG A 337 -52.38 -6.66 -17.58
C ARG A 337 -51.34 -7.73 -17.26
N SER A 338 -50.89 -7.74 -16.01
CA SER A 338 -49.83 -8.61 -15.52
C SER A 338 -50.11 -10.10 -15.76
N ASP A 339 -51.37 -10.52 -15.62
CA ASP A 339 -51.79 -11.91 -15.82
C ASP A 339 -51.54 -12.46 -17.23
N LEU A 340 -51.55 -11.61 -18.26
CA LEU A 340 -51.45 -12.02 -19.66
C LEU A 340 -49.98 -12.07 -20.13
N ILE A 341 -49.20 -11.04 -19.78
CA ILE A 341 -47.78 -10.94 -20.14
C ILE A 341 -46.92 -11.92 -19.33
N LEU A 342 -47.32 -12.28 -18.10
CA LEU A 342 -46.61 -13.30 -17.33
C LEU A 342 -46.82 -14.73 -17.87
N GLN A 343 -47.89 -14.99 -18.63
CA GLN A 343 -48.16 -16.30 -19.24
C GLN A 343 -47.26 -16.59 -20.45
N THR A 344 -46.86 -15.57 -21.22
CA THR A 344 -45.99 -15.74 -22.40
C THR A 344 -44.54 -16.05 -22.01
N ASN A 345 -44.16 -15.88 -20.74
CA ASN A 345 -42.86 -16.22 -20.15
C ASN A 345 -41.63 -15.59 -20.87
N GLN A 346 -41.88 -14.59 -21.73
CA GLN A 346 -40.88 -13.81 -22.45
C GLN A 346 -40.97 -12.38 -21.93
N SER A 347 -40.07 -12.01 -21.02
CA SER A 347 -39.96 -10.62 -20.57
C SER A 347 -39.28 -9.81 -21.67
N ILE A 348 -40.04 -8.95 -22.37
CA ILE A 348 -39.51 -8.01 -23.37
C ILE A 348 -39.36 -6.65 -22.68
N PRO A 349 -38.12 -6.18 -22.38
CA PRO A 349 -37.92 -4.96 -21.61
C PRO A 349 -38.43 -3.70 -22.30
N GLU A 350 -38.39 -3.68 -23.64
CA GLU A 350 -38.83 -2.56 -24.46
C GLU A 350 -40.36 -2.37 -24.40
N GLU A 351 -41.13 -3.45 -24.60
CA GLU A 351 -42.58 -3.43 -24.48
C GLU A 351 -43.02 -3.00 -23.07
N PHE A 352 -42.33 -3.49 -22.02
CA PHE A 352 -42.64 -3.09 -20.65
C PHE A 352 -42.31 -1.62 -20.37
N GLU A 353 -41.20 -1.09 -20.89
CA GLU A 353 -40.87 0.34 -20.78
C GLU A 353 -41.99 1.19 -21.39
N GLU A 354 -42.45 0.84 -22.60
CA GLU A 354 -43.48 1.57 -23.33
C GLU A 354 -44.81 1.61 -22.54
N ILE A 355 -45.27 0.46 -22.04
CA ILE A 355 -46.48 0.36 -21.19
C ILE A 355 -46.36 1.28 -19.97
N MET A 356 -45.22 1.28 -19.29
CA MET A 356 -45.02 2.07 -18.08
C MET A 356 -44.90 3.57 -18.36
N VAL A 357 -44.27 3.95 -19.47
CA VAL A 357 -44.19 5.36 -19.91
C VAL A 357 -45.57 5.88 -20.28
N GLN A 358 -46.35 5.11 -21.04
CA GLN A 358 -47.73 5.46 -21.39
C GLN A 358 -48.60 5.59 -20.14
N TYR A 359 -48.53 4.64 -19.21
CA TYR A 359 -49.22 4.72 -17.93
C TYR A 359 -48.88 6.02 -17.16
N ALA A 360 -47.61 6.41 -17.11
CA ALA A 360 -47.17 7.61 -16.41
C ALA A 360 -47.69 8.90 -17.09
N GLN A 361 -47.75 8.93 -18.42
CA GLN A 361 -48.34 10.03 -19.18
C GLN A 361 -49.85 10.13 -18.92
N ASP A 362 -50.57 9.01 -19.03
CA ASP A 362 -52.02 8.93 -18.78
C ASP A 362 -52.38 9.32 -17.34
N GLN A 363 -51.56 8.94 -16.37
CA GLN A 363 -51.77 9.34 -14.98
C GLN A 363 -51.65 10.87 -14.83
N ARG A 364 -50.67 11.48 -15.51
CA ARG A 364 -50.44 12.93 -15.46
C ARG A 364 -51.56 13.70 -16.15
N GLU A 365 -52.07 13.19 -17.27
CA GLU A 365 -53.23 13.77 -17.96
C GLU A 365 -54.51 13.68 -17.13
N ARG A 366 -54.78 12.52 -16.52
CA ARG A 366 -55.91 12.35 -15.58
C ARG A 366 -55.84 13.33 -14.42
N LYS A 367 -54.68 13.48 -13.78
CA LYS A 367 -54.50 14.48 -12.70
C LYS A 367 -54.71 15.91 -13.18
N LYS A 368 -54.26 16.27 -14.39
CA LYS A 368 -54.53 17.60 -14.96
C LYS A 368 -56.03 17.83 -15.21
N GLN A 369 -56.74 16.83 -15.74
CA GLN A 369 -58.18 16.90 -15.96
C GLN A 369 -58.97 16.98 -14.65
N GLU A 370 -58.57 16.23 -13.61
CA GLU A 370 -59.16 16.32 -12.28
C GLU A 370 -58.97 17.72 -11.67
N ILE A 371 -57.76 18.29 -11.78
CA ILE A 371 -57.49 19.66 -11.31
C ILE A 371 -58.36 20.68 -12.06
N LEU A 372 -58.50 20.55 -13.39
CA LEU A 372 -59.37 21.43 -14.19
C LEU A 372 -60.84 21.29 -13.78
N MET A 373 -61.33 20.08 -13.57
CA MET A 373 -62.70 19.80 -13.11
C MET A 373 -62.97 20.35 -11.70
N ILE A 374 -61.99 20.27 -10.80
CA ILE A 374 -62.08 20.86 -9.46
C ILE A 374 -62.12 22.39 -9.55
N GLN A 375 -61.25 23.00 -10.37
CA GLN A 375 -61.23 24.45 -10.59
C GLN A 375 -62.54 24.96 -11.23
N GLU A 376 -63.14 24.19 -12.14
CA GLU A 376 -64.41 24.52 -12.78
C GLU A 376 -65.58 24.38 -11.79
N LYS A 377 -65.59 23.32 -10.97
CA LYS A 377 -66.54 23.17 -9.86
C LYS A 377 -66.43 24.32 -8.86
N GLU A 378 -65.20 24.72 -8.50
CA GLU A 378 -64.95 25.85 -7.61
C GLU A 378 -65.47 27.18 -8.18
N ARG A 379 -65.27 27.42 -9.48
CA ARG A 379 -65.83 28.59 -10.18
C ARG A 379 -67.37 28.57 -10.16
N LEU A 380 -67.98 27.44 -10.47
CA LEU A 380 -69.44 27.27 -10.45
C LEU A 380 -70.03 27.43 -9.04
N THR A 381 -69.32 26.98 -7.99
CA THR A 381 -69.73 27.22 -6.60
C THR A 381 -69.58 28.69 -6.20
N ARG A 382 -68.53 29.40 -6.67
CA ARG A 382 -68.38 30.85 -6.42
C ARG A 382 -69.45 31.67 -7.14
N GLU A 383 -69.86 31.27 -8.34
CA GLU A 383 -70.97 31.91 -9.08
C GLU A 383 -72.35 31.61 -8.45
N LYS A 384 -72.57 30.40 -7.91
CA LYS A 384 -73.77 30.08 -7.13
C LYS A 384 -73.84 30.84 -5.81
N GLN A 385 -72.71 30.96 -5.10
CA GLN A 385 -72.61 31.74 -3.86
C GLN A 385 -72.86 33.24 -4.10
N GLN A 386 -72.39 33.81 -5.21
CA GLN A 386 -72.73 35.20 -5.59
C GLN A 386 -74.22 35.43 -5.89
N LYS A 387 -74.95 34.40 -6.32
CA LYS A 387 -76.40 34.49 -6.55
C LYS A 387 -77.24 34.23 -5.29
N GLN A 388 -76.74 33.44 -4.34
CA GLN A 388 -77.40 33.16 -3.06
C GLN A 388 -77.20 34.29 -2.02
N LEU A 389 -76.08 35.03 -2.09
CA LEU A 389 -75.81 36.19 -1.25
C LEU A 389 -76.80 37.37 -1.43
N LEU A 390 -77.58 37.41 -2.51
CA LEU A 390 -78.61 38.44 -2.73
C LEU A 390 -79.97 38.09 -2.10
N GLU A 391 -80.18 36.83 -1.69
CA GLU A 391 -81.45 36.31 -1.13
C GLU A 391 -81.35 35.93 0.37
N GLU A 392 -80.13 35.69 0.87
CA GLU A 392 -79.87 35.31 2.27
C GLU A 392 -79.77 36.49 3.27
N GLU A 393 -79.92 37.75 2.83
CA GLU A 393 -79.99 38.90 3.76
C GLU A 393 -81.34 39.03 4.51
N ARG A 394 -82.37 38.23 4.15
CA ARG A 394 -83.71 38.30 4.78
C ARG A 394 -84.01 37.22 5.82
N LEU A 395 -83.13 36.22 6.01
CA LEU A 395 -83.37 35.09 6.91
C LEU A 395 -82.41 35.02 8.12
N LEU A 396 -81.59 36.05 8.32
CA LEU A 396 -80.58 36.17 9.38
C LEU A 396 -81.11 36.68 10.74
N ALA A 397 -82.40 36.51 11.02
CA ALA A 397 -83.03 36.98 12.27
C ALA A 397 -83.55 35.86 13.19
N LYS A 398 -83.39 34.57 12.83
CA LYS A 398 -83.90 33.43 13.63
C LYS A 398 -82.85 32.39 14.07
N ALA A 399 -81.57 32.52 13.70
CA ALA A 399 -80.51 31.57 14.05
C ALA A 399 -79.59 32.03 15.21
N LYS A 400 -79.96 33.09 15.94
CA LYS A 400 -79.10 33.71 16.97
C LYS A 400 -79.01 32.94 18.31
N GLN A 401 -79.71 31.81 18.48
CA GLN A 401 -79.75 31.09 19.76
C GLN A 401 -79.04 29.72 19.77
N GLU A 402 -78.77 29.13 18.59
CA GLU A 402 -77.83 28.00 18.45
C GLU A 402 -76.39 28.46 18.20
N GLN A 403 -76.22 29.66 17.64
CA GLN A 403 -74.92 30.31 17.44
C GLN A 403 -74.18 30.55 18.76
N GLU A 404 -74.83 31.00 19.84
CA GLU A 404 -74.13 31.30 21.10
C GLU A 404 -73.50 30.05 21.77
N ARG A 405 -74.08 28.86 21.60
CA ARG A 405 -73.49 27.60 22.10
C ARG A 405 -72.37 27.08 21.18
N GLN A 406 -72.52 27.22 19.87
CA GLN A 406 -71.49 26.87 18.90
C GLN A 406 -70.30 27.84 18.97
N GLU A 407 -70.53 29.13 19.21
CA GLU A 407 -69.51 30.15 19.39
C GLU A 407 -68.67 29.93 20.64
N LEU A 408 -69.26 29.46 21.74
CA LEU A 408 -68.51 29.10 22.96
C LEU A 408 -67.58 27.90 22.73
N VAL A 409 -68.09 26.85 22.06
CA VAL A 409 -67.27 25.67 21.70
C VAL A 409 -66.21 26.04 20.68
N GLU A 410 -66.54 26.83 19.67
CA GLU A 410 -65.58 27.34 18.69
C GLU A 410 -64.54 28.28 19.32
N ALA A 411 -64.91 29.08 20.32
CA ALA A 411 -64.00 29.96 21.03
C ALA A 411 -63.02 29.15 21.89
N GLU A 412 -63.49 28.10 22.59
CA GLU A 412 -62.63 27.16 23.32
C GLU A 412 -61.69 26.40 22.39
N LEU A 413 -62.20 25.93 21.25
CA LEU A 413 -61.42 25.24 20.21
C LEU A 413 -60.38 26.18 19.58
N LYS A 414 -60.72 27.44 19.30
CA LYS A 414 -59.78 28.47 18.81
C LYS A 414 -58.71 28.79 19.84
N LYS A 415 -59.05 28.86 21.13
CA LYS A 415 -58.08 29.05 22.22
C LYS A 415 -57.13 27.86 22.34
N ALA A 416 -57.65 26.63 22.29
CA ALA A 416 -56.85 25.41 22.28
C ALA A 416 -55.92 25.33 21.04
N GLN A 417 -56.40 25.75 19.87
CA GLN A 417 -55.59 25.87 18.66
C GLN A 417 -54.47 26.90 18.81
N GLN A 418 -54.76 28.07 19.38
CA GLN A 418 -53.76 29.10 19.64
C GLN A 418 -52.64 28.61 20.56
N ILE A 419 -52.99 27.92 21.66
CA ILE A 419 -52.02 27.33 22.59
C ILE A 419 -51.17 26.26 21.89
N HIS A 420 -51.79 25.37 21.11
CA HIS A 420 -51.07 24.35 20.34
C HIS A 420 -50.11 24.96 19.31
N PHE A 421 -50.53 26.01 18.60
CA PHE A 421 -49.66 26.73 17.66
C PHE A 421 -48.56 27.50 18.38
N GLU A 422 -48.81 28.05 19.56
CA GLU A 422 -47.79 28.71 20.38
C GLU A 422 -46.73 27.72 20.86
N ARG A 423 -47.12 26.52 21.31
CA ARG A 423 -46.20 25.43 21.67
C ARG A 423 -45.36 25.00 20.47
N LEU A 424 -45.99 24.71 19.32
CA LEU A 424 -45.28 24.37 18.09
C LEU A 424 -44.34 25.49 17.61
N ALA A 425 -44.72 26.75 17.80
CA ALA A 425 -43.88 27.89 17.47
C ALA A 425 -42.67 27.99 18.41
N LYS A 426 -42.85 27.73 19.71
CA LYS A 426 -41.76 27.66 20.70
C LYS A 426 -40.79 26.51 20.38
N GLU A 427 -41.30 25.31 20.11
CA GLU A 427 -40.48 24.16 19.70
C GLU A 427 -39.67 24.47 18.44
N LYS A 428 -40.30 25.04 17.41
CA LYS A 428 -39.61 25.44 16.18
C LYS A 428 -38.58 26.53 16.41
N ALA A 429 -38.90 27.55 17.22
CA ALA A 429 -37.96 28.62 17.53
C ALA A 429 -36.76 28.10 18.31
N GLU A 430 -36.95 27.16 19.23
CA GLU A 430 -35.85 26.54 19.97
C GLU A 430 -34.95 25.68 19.07
N ILE A 431 -35.55 24.87 18.19
CA ILE A 431 -34.80 24.10 17.18
C ILE A 431 -34.01 25.03 16.26
N GLU A 432 -34.62 26.11 15.78
CA GLU A 432 -33.97 27.09 14.90
C GLU A 432 -32.84 27.84 15.61
N MET A 433 -33.02 28.21 16.89
CA MET A 433 -31.97 28.83 17.70
C MET A 433 -30.81 27.85 17.93
N ARG A 434 -31.09 26.57 18.21
CA ARG A 434 -30.05 25.52 18.32
C ARG A 434 -29.28 25.35 17.02
N GLU A 435 -29.97 25.30 15.88
CA GLU A 435 -29.34 25.18 14.56
C GLU A 435 -28.46 26.40 14.23
N LYS A 436 -28.94 27.62 14.53
CA LYS A 436 -28.13 28.84 14.35
C LYS A 436 -26.90 28.86 15.24
N SER A 437 -27.02 28.48 16.51
CA SER A 437 -25.88 28.37 17.43
C SER A 437 -24.88 27.33 16.93
N ARG A 438 -25.35 26.17 16.45
CA ARG A 438 -24.50 25.13 15.87
C ARG A 438 -23.73 25.64 14.67
N VAL A 439 -24.42 26.20 13.68
CA VAL A 439 -23.79 26.75 12.46
C VAL A 439 -22.78 27.84 12.80
N PHE A 440 -23.08 28.67 13.81
CA PHE A 440 -22.15 29.69 14.30
C PHE A 440 -20.86 29.10 14.90
N TYR A 441 -20.97 28.12 15.80
CA TYR A 441 -19.80 27.48 16.40
C TYR A 441 -19.01 26.62 15.41
N GLU A 442 -19.69 25.86 14.53
CA GLU A 442 -19.04 25.13 13.43
C GLU A 442 -18.28 26.09 12.50
N GLY A 443 -18.87 27.24 12.17
CA GLY A 443 -18.22 28.29 11.37
C GLY A 443 -16.99 28.89 12.04
N GLN A 444 -17.05 29.17 13.35
CA GLN A 444 -15.88 29.67 14.09
C GLN A 444 -14.75 28.63 14.16
N ILE A 445 -15.08 27.36 14.38
CA ILE A 445 -14.10 26.27 14.44
C ILE A 445 -13.44 26.08 13.07
N LEU A 446 -14.21 26.07 11.99
CA LEU A 446 -13.67 25.97 10.64
C LEU A 446 -12.73 27.13 10.31
N LYS A 447 -13.10 28.36 10.71
CA LYS A 447 -12.23 29.52 10.53
C LYS A 447 -10.92 29.37 11.32
N ALA A 448 -10.99 28.95 12.58
CA ALA A 448 -9.81 28.74 13.41
C ALA A 448 -8.91 27.61 12.88
N LEU A 449 -9.49 26.52 12.36
CA LEU A 449 -8.73 25.43 11.73
C LEU A 449 -8.01 25.91 10.46
N ASN A 450 -8.68 26.69 9.61
CA ASN A 450 -8.07 27.25 8.41
C ASN A 450 -6.93 28.22 8.74
N GLU A 451 -7.10 29.09 9.74
CA GLU A 451 -6.03 30.01 10.17
C GLU A 451 -4.80 29.26 10.69
N VAL A 452 -5.00 28.14 11.41
CA VAL A 452 -3.91 27.28 11.88
C VAL A 452 -3.23 26.54 10.73
N GLU A 453 -4.00 26.03 9.77
CA GLU A 453 -3.49 25.35 8.57
C GLU A 453 -2.69 26.32 7.67
N GLU A 454 -3.15 27.55 7.48
CA GLU A 454 -2.42 28.60 6.77
C GLU A 454 -1.10 28.94 7.46
N ALA A 455 -1.09 29.08 8.79
CA ALA A 455 0.12 29.33 9.56
C ALA A 455 1.12 28.16 9.47
N GLU A 456 0.63 26.91 9.49
CA GLU A 456 1.45 25.71 9.32
C GLU A 456 2.12 25.69 7.93
N ILE A 457 1.33 25.91 6.87
CA ILE A 457 1.80 25.93 5.49
C ILE A 457 2.82 27.07 5.28
N GLU A 458 2.54 28.26 5.81
CA GLU A 458 3.47 29.40 5.71
C GLU A 458 4.80 29.10 6.41
N TYR A 459 4.76 28.49 7.60
CA TYR A 459 5.95 28.13 8.35
C TYR A 459 6.76 27.04 7.62
N LEU A 460 6.10 25.97 7.18
CA LEU A 460 6.74 24.87 6.45
C LEU A 460 7.34 25.36 5.12
N ASN A 461 6.68 26.26 4.40
CA ASN A 461 7.25 26.84 3.18
C ASN A 461 8.55 27.62 3.43
N LYS A 462 8.68 28.28 4.58
CA LYS A 462 9.88 29.05 4.94
C LYS A 462 11.02 28.19 5.47
N PHE A 463 10.71 27.17 6.28
CA PHE A 463 11.71 26.46 7.08
C PHE A 463 11.88 24.98 6.76
N SER A 464 10.99 24.33 6.01
CA SER A 464 11.08 22.89 5.67
C SER A 464 12.44 22.49 5.13
N LYS A 465 12.91 23.14 4.06
CA LYS A 465 14.23 22.86 3.46
C LYS A 465 15.39 23.00 4.44
N LYS A 466 15.29 23.95 5.37
CA LYS A 466 16.33 24.18 6.38
C LYS A 466 16.29 23.10 7.47
N ILE A 467 15.09 22.67 7.87
CA ILE A 467 14.90 21.56 8.80
C ILE A 467 15.46 20.27 8.18
N ASP A 468 15.07 19.96 6.94
CA ASP A 468 15.54 18.77 6.21
C ASP A 468 17.07 18.76 6.09
N GLN A 469 17.67 19.91 5.78
CA GLN A 469 19.12 20.05 5.69
C GLN A 469 19.79 19.81 7.05
N LEU A 470 19.27 20.39 8.13
CA LEU A 470 19.82 20.20 9.47
C LEU A 470 19.65 18.76 9.98
N GLU A 471 18.60 18.06 9.59
CA GLU A 471 18.42 16.63 9.89
C GLU A 471 19.43 15.75 9.16
N ILE A 472 19.71 16.05 7.89
CA ILE A 472 20.77 15.40 7.11
C ILE A 472 22.14 15.69 7.74
N ASP A 473 22.42 16.94 8.09
CA ASP A 473 23.67 17.35 8.71
C ASP A 473 23.86 16.69 10.08
N GLU A 474 22.80 16.58 10.90
CA GLU A 474 22.85 15.83 12.16
C GLU A 474 23.23 14.37 11.93
N LYS A 475 22.60 13.71 10.96
CA LYS A 475 22.88 12.30 10.65
C LYS A 475 24.33 12.11 10.18
N ASN A 476 24.81 12.98 9.32
CA ASN A 476 26.19 12.94 8.82
C ASN A 476 27.20 13.15 9.95
N LEU A 477 26.94 14.11 10.86
CA LEU A 477 27.80 14.34 12.03
C LEU A 477 27.80 13.16 13.01
N ILE A 478 26.68 12.45 13.17
CA ILE A 478 26.61 11.23 13.98
C ILE A 478 27.45 10.11 13.36
N GLU A 479 27.36 9.93 12.04
CA GLU A 479 28.12 8.92 11.31
C GLU A 479 29.63 9.20 11.39
N GLU A 480 30.04 10.45 11.14
CA GLU A 480 31.43 10.88 11.26
C GLU A 480 31.97 10.69 12.68
N LEU A 481 31.16 11.00 13.70
CA LEU A 481 31.51 10.77 15.10
C LEU A 481 31.72 9.28 15.41
N HIS A 482 30.83 8.40 14.93
CA HIS A 482 30.97 6.96 15.14
C HIS A 482 32.22 6.39 14.45
N ASP A 483 32.53 6.85 13.24
CA ASP A 483 33.73 6.42 12.51
C ASP A 483 35.01 6.82 13.25
N ILE A 484 35.06 8.06 13.77
CA ILE A 484 36.20 8.54 14.55
C ILE A 484 36.29 7.84 15.91
N GLU A 485 35.17 7.56 16.58
CA GLU A 485 35.16 6.80 17.84
C GLU A 485 35.69 5.37 17.62
N ARG A 486 35.34 4.75 16.49
CA ARG A 486 35.85 3.42 16.12
C ARG A 486 37.35 3.43 15.88
N THR A 487 37.88 4.41 15.14
CA THR A 487 39.33 4.52 14.91
C THR A 487 40.07 4.85 16.20
N TYR A 488 39.53 5.76 17.02
CA TYR A 488 40.08 6.09 18.34
C TYR A 488 40.24 4.85 19.23
N LYS A 489 39.19 4.03 19.34
CA LYS A 489 39.22 2.79 20.14
C LYS A 489 40.26 1.79 19.62
N ASN A 490 40.37 1.63 18.30
CA ASN A 490 41.41 0.80 17.71
C ASN A 490 42.82 1.33 18.03
N HIS A 491 43.01 2.65 18.06
CA HIS A 491 44.28 3.27 18.44
C HIS A 491 44.60 3.06 19.93
N GLU A 492 43.60 3.17 20.81
CA GLU A 492 43.73 2.90 22.25
C GLU A 492 44.20 1.45 22.52
N ASP A 493 43.55 0.46 21.90
CA ASP A 493 43.95 -0.95 22.01
C ASP A 493 45.40 -1.18 21.52
N ASN A 494 45.80 -0.48 20.46
CA ASN A 494 47.17 -0.57 19.91
C ASN A 494 48.22 0.06 20.82
N ILE A 495 47.89 1.18 21.47
CA ILE A 495 48.76 1.85 22.47
C ILE A 495 48.98 0.92 23.66
N ASP A 496 47.92 0.31 24.18
CA ASP A 496 48.00 -0.65 25.28
C ASP A 496 48.84 -1.88 24.93
N ALA A 497 48.64 -2.44 23.72
CA ALA A 497 49.43 -3.56 23.25
C ALA A 497 50.93 -3.21 23.12
N ARG A 498 51.26 -2.00 22.67
CA ARG A 498 52.64 -1.51 22.55
C ARG A 498 53.27 -1.23 23.91
N ASN A 499 52.52 -0.64 24.85
CA ASN A 499 52.98 -0.44 26.22
C ASN A 499 53.33 -1.76 26.90
N LYS A 500 52.51 -2.80 26.72
CA LYS A 500 52.83 -4.17 27.18
C LYS A 500 54.11 -4.71 26.53
N ARG A 501 54.29 -4.53 25.22
CA ARG A 501 55.53 -4.95 24.51
C ARG A 501 56.77 -4.21 25.01
N ILE A 502 56.67 -2.90 25.27
CA ILE A 502 57.77 -2.11 25.84
C ILE A 502 58.13 -2.66 27.22
N SER A 503 57.13 -2.89 28.09
CA SER A 503 57.37 -3.41 29.44
C SER A 503 58.05 -4.78 29.44
N ILE A 504 57.63 -5.70 28.55
CA ILE A 504 58.29 -7.01 28.38
C ILE A 504 59.72 -6.82 27.85
N ALA A 505 59.89 -6.02 26.80
CA ALA A 505 61.20 -5.80 26.20
C ALA A 505 62.19 -5.12 27.16
N GLU A 506 61.72 -4.25 28.05
CA GLU A 506 62.51 -3.63 29.11
C GLU A 506 62.93 -4.63 30.20
N ALA A 507 62.06 -5.58 30.54
CA ALA A 507 62.40 -6.69 31.43
C ALA A 507 63.49 -7.59 30.78
N ASP A 508 63.30 -7.99 29.52
CA ASP A 508 64.28 -8.77 28.76
C ASP A 508 65.63 -8.04 28.66
N LEU A 509 65.59 -6.71 28.44
CA LEU A 509 66.80 -5.88 28.40
C LEU A 509 67.54 -5.91 29.74
N ALA A 510 66.83 -5.85 30.87
CA ALA A 510 67.43 -5.93 32.20
C ALA A 510 68.13 -7.29 32.41
N ASP A 511 67.47 -8.39 32.02
CA ASP A 511 68.03 -9.74 32.10
C ASP A 511 69.29 -9.90 31.22
N MET A 512 69.26 -9.37 29.98
CA MET A 512 70.40 -9.38 29.07
C MET A 512 71.57 -8.54 29.59
N GLN A 513 71.30 -7.37 30.20
CA GLN A 513 72.32 -6.54 30.82
C GLN A 513 72.97 -7.24 32.02
N ASP A 514 72.18 -7.93 32.84
CA ASP A 514 72.69 -8.71 33.96
C ASP A 514 73.51 -9.93 33.51
N LEU A 515 73.12 -10.57 32.40
CA LEU A 515 73.92 -11.63 31.76
C LEU A 515 75.26 -11.08 31.26
N ALA A 516 75.25 -9.96 30.54
CA ALA A 516 76.46 -9.31 30.03
C ALA A 516 77.41 -8.92 31.18
N ARG A 517 76.88 -8.35 32.29
CA ARG A 517 77.66 -8.05 33.50
C ARG A 517 78.26 -9.30 34.15
N LYS A 518 77.52 -10.42 34.21
CA LYS A 518 78.02 -11.68 34.77
C LYS A 518 79.16 -12.27 33.92
N LEU A 519 79.13 -12.06 32.60
CA LEU A 519 80.18 -12.48 31.65
C LEU A 519 81.42 -11.57 31.70
N GLN A 520 81.32 -10.37 32.28
CA GLN A 520 82.40 -9.36 32.41
C GLN A 520 83.40 -9.64 33.57
N ARG A 521 83.48 -10.88 34.09
CA ARG A 521 84.33 -11.24 35.24
C ARG A 521 85.86 -11.23 34.93
N PRO A 522 86.73 -11.08 35.96
CA PRO A 522 88.08 -10.50 35.81
C PRO A 522 89.13 -11.42 35.18
N GLU A 523 90.17 -10.75 34.68
CA GLU A 523 91.35 -11.06 33.82
C GLU A 523 91.96 -12.50 33.74
N GLU A 524 91.51 -13.49 34.51
CA GLU A 524 92.22 -14.78 34.63
C GLU A 524 91.71 -15.93 33.74
N ASN A 525 90.58 -15.77 33.00
CA ASN A 525 90.01 -16.84 32.14
C ASN A 525 89.49 -16.32 30.77
N HIS A 526 90.33 -15.61 30.02
CA HIS A 526 90.03 -15.21 28.64
C HIS A 526 90.26 -16.37 27.65
N THR A 527 89.29 -17.28 27.54
CA THR A 527 89.20 -18.15 26.36
C THR A 527 88.56 -17.38 25.20
N ILE A 528 88.91 -17.70 23.95
CA ILE A 528 88.30 -17.07 22.76
C ILE A 528 86.77 -17.21 22.78
N GLU A 529 86.26 -18.29 23.36
CA GLU A 529 84.84 -18.57 23.51
C GLU A 529 84.15 -17.63 24.52
N SER A 530 84.79 -17.30 25.64
CA SER A 530 84.22 -16.37 26.63
C SER A 530 84.15 -14.93 26.10
N LEU A 531 85.17 -14.50 25.35
CA LEU A 531 85.16 -13.19 24.67
C LEU A 531 84.08 -13.12 23.58
N ARG A 532 83.88 -14.19 22.80
CA ARG A 532 82.78 -14.26 21.82
C ARG A 532 81.41 -14.23 22.48
N ALA A 533 81.24 -14.93 23.61
CA ALA A 533 79.98 -14.93 24.36
C ALA A 533 79.67 -13.54 24.92
N PHE A 534 80.67 -12.83 25.46
CA PHE A 534 80.53 -11.46 25.93
C PHE A 534 80.18 -10.47 24.81
N THR A 535 80.92 -10.49 23.69
CA THR A 535 80.63 -9.58 22.56
C THR A 535 79.25 -9.86 21.95
N THR A 536 78.84 -11.13 21.88
CA THR A 536 77.49 -11.51 21.44
C THR A 536 76.43 -10.97 22.42
N ALA A 537 76.63 -11.11 23.73
CA ALA A 537 75.73 -10.57 24.73
C ALA A 537 75.63 -9.03 24.70
N GLU A 538 76.75 -8.32 24.56
CA GLU A 538 76.74 -6.86 24.38
C GLU A 538 76.04 -6.43 23.09
N SER A 539 76.28 -7.13 21.98
CA SER A 539 75.59 -6.85 20.71
C SER A 539 74.07 -7.03 20.85
N ALA A 540 73.62 -8.09 21.53
CA ALA A 540 72.21 -8.34 21.81
C ALA A 540 71.58 -7.23 22.69
N VAL A 541 72.32 -6.71 23.68
CA VAL A 541 71.88 -5.56 24.49
C VAL A 541 71.71 -4.30 23.63
N VAL A 542 72.63 -4.04 22.70
CA VAL A 542 72.54 -2.88 21.79
C VAL A 542 71.35 -3.03 20.85
N GLU A 543 71.16 -4.20 20.25
CA GLU A 543 70.02 -4.51 19.38
C GLU A 543 68.69 -4.33 20.15
N GLN A 544 68.58 -4.88 21.36
CA GLN A 544 67.38 -4.76 22.19
C GLN A 544 67.10 -3.30 22.59
N LYS A 545 68.13 -2.49 22.87
CA LYS A 545 67.96 -1.04 23.09
C LYS A 545 67.43 -0.32 21.85
N THR A 546 67.93 -0.66 20.66
CA THR A 546 67.43 -0.06 19.42
C THR A 546 65.99 -0.49 19.12
N TYR A 547 65.65 -1.74 19.39
CA TYR A 547 64.28 -2.25 19.28
C TYR A 547 63.31 -1.49 20.20
N ILE A 548 63.63 -1.34 21.50
CA ILE A 548 62.82 -0.58 22.45
C ILE A 548 62.67 0.88 21.99
N LYS A 549 63.76 1.51 21.52
CA LYS A 549 63.74 2.88 21.01
C LYS A 549 62.77 3.03 19.83
N ASN A 550 62.77 2.08 18.88
CA ASN A 550 61.88 2.09 17.73
C ASN A 550 60.42 1.90 18.12
N ILE A 551 60.12 1.04 19.11
CA ILE A 551 58.75 0.89 19.61
C ILE A 551 58.30 2.16 20.32
N LYS A 552 59.15 2.77 21.16
CA LYS A 552 58.84 4.03 21.86
C LYS A 552 58.61 5.19 20.89
N SER A 553 59.40 5.33 19.84
CA SER A 553 59.16 6.36 18.81
C SER A 553 57.84 6.14 18.08
N SER A 554 57.51 4.88 17.79
CA SER A 554 56.23 4.55 17.18
C SER A 554 55.05 4.66 18.16
N LEU A 555 55.26 4.50 19.47
CA LEU A 555 54.21 4.75 20.47
C LEU A 555 53.85 6.24 20.48
N LEU A 556 54.86 7.11 20.48
CA LEU A 556 54.68 8.56 20.48
C LEU A 556 53.82 9.04 19.29
N THR A 557 54.00 8.46 18.09
CA THR A 557 53.17 8.82 16.93
C THR A 557 51.71 8.40 17.12
N PHE A 558 51.46 7.25 17.76
CA PHE A 558 50.08 6.81 18.05
C PHE A 558 49.42 7.68 19.13
N GLU A 559 50.17 8.12 20.14
CA GLU A 559 49.67 9.04 21.17
C GLU A 559 49.33 10.42 20.58
N THR A 560 50.13 10.92 19.63
CA THR A 560 49.81 12.16 18.92
C THR A 560 48.54 12.03 18.06
N ASP A 561 48.38 10.90 17.37
CA ASP A 561 47.18 10.61 16.58
C ASP A 561 45.94 10.49 17.48
N GLN A 562 46.08 9.86 18.64
CA GLN A 562 45.00 9.74 19.63
C GLN A 562 44.51 11.11 20.12
N LYS A 563 45.44 12.03 20.39
CA LYS A 563 45.10 13.41 20.77
C LYS A 563 44.36 14.14 19.64
N TYR A 564 44.80 13.96 18.39
CA TYR A 564 44.13 14.52 17.23
C TYR A 564 42.67 14.02 17.10
N PHE A 565 42.45 12.71 17.24
CA PHE A 565 41.11 12.14 17.21
C PHE A 565 40.24 12.65 18.37
N GLN A 566 40.81 12.81 19.57
CA GLN A 566 40.09 13.37 20.71
C GLN A 566 39.63 14.81 20.48
N GLU A 567 40.50 15.65 19.91
CA GLU A 567 40.15 17.03 19.54
C GLU A 567 39.08 17.06 18.44
N SER A 568 39.17 16.16 17.45
CA SER A 568 38.17 16.01 16.40
C SER A 568 36.80 15.59 16.95
N MET A 569 36.74 14.60 17.84
CA MET A 569 35.50 14.18 18.51
C MET A 569 34.86 15.33 19.29
N ALA A 570 35.66 16.11 20.03
CA ALA A 570 35.16 17.26 20.78
C ALA A 570 34.52 18.31 19.84
N ARG A 571 35.18 18.60 18.71
CA ARG A 571 34.67 19.53 17.70
C ARG A 571 33.36 19.06 17.08
N ILE A 572 33.26 17.78 16.69
CA ILE A 572 32.05 17.22 16.09
C ILE A 572 30.90 17.21 17.11
N ARG A 573 31.16 16.86 18.37
CA ARG A 573 30.16 16.93 19.45
C ARG A 573 29.64 18.35 19.65
N GLU A 574 30.52 19.35 19.59
CA GLU A 574 30.12 20.76 19.68
C GLU A 574 29.23 21.16 18.48
N GLN A 575 29.62 20.80 17.26
CA GLN A 575 28.81 21.07 16.06
C GLN A 575 27.44 20.39 16.14
N LEU A 576 27.42 19.12 16.52
CA LEU A 576 26.19 18.34 16.70
C LEU A 576 25.27 18.99 17.75
N SER A 577 25.82 19.47 18.87
CA SER A 577 25.04 20.18 19.88
C SER A 577 24.39 21.47 19.35
N LYS A 578 25.11 22.24 18.51
CA LYS A 578 24.59 23.45 17.86
C LYS A 578 23.52 23.12 16.81
N THR A 579 23.73 22.09 16.00
CA THR A 579 22.76 21.61 15.02
C THR A 579 21.48 21.15 15.72
N ARG A 580 21.59 20.37 16.80
CA ARG A 580 20.43 19.94 17.60
C ARG A 580 19.68 21.12 18.21
N ALA A 581 20.38 22.09 18.79
CA ALA A 581 19.75 23.27 19.37
C ALA A 581 18.95 24.07 18.33
N THR A 582 19.54 24.32 17.16
CA THR A 582 18.85 25.05 16.09
C THR A 582 17.68 24.26 15.49
N LEU A 583 17.80 22.93 15.41
CA LEU A 583 16.73 22.04 14.98
C LEU A 583 15.57 22.05 16.00
N THR A 584 15.85 22.01 17.30
CA THR A 584 14.82 22.14 18.34
C THR A 584 14.09 23.49 18.29
N GLU A 585 14.83 24.60 18.10
CA GLU A 585 14.23 25.93 17.95
C GLU A 585 13.31 26.04 16.72
N LEU A 586 13.63 25.34 15.63
CA LEU A 586 12.81 25.31 14.42
C LEU A 586 11.62 24.35 14.51
N LYS A 587 11.67 23.32 15.38
CA LYS A 587 10.56 22.38 15.58
C LYS A 587 9.55 22.86 16.63
N GLU A 588 9.98 23.65 17.61
CA GLU A 588 9.10 24.15 18.68
C GLU A 588 7.84 24.88 18.15
N PRO A 589 7.91 25.78 17.15
CA PRO A 589 6.71 26.41 16.59
C PRO A 589 5.74 25.42 15.91
N LEU A 590 6.26 24.37 15.27
CA LEU A 590 5.44 23.32 14.66
C LEU A 590 4.71 22.49 15.72
N GLU A 591 5.37 22.19 16.84
CA GLU A 591 4.72 21.54 17.98
C GLU A 591 3.62 22.41 18.57
N ILE A 592 3.88 23.71 18.75
CA ILE A 592 2.86 24.67 19.22
C ILE A 592 1.65 24.67 18.28
N ILE A 593 1.85 24.76 16.96
CA ILE A 593 0.78 24.71 15.96
C ILE A 593 -0.03 23.41 16.07
N SER A 594 0.65 22.26 16.18
CA SER A 594 0.02 20.95 16.36
C SER A 594 -0.84 20.89 17.63
N THR A 595 -0.34 21.42 18.76
CA THR A 595 -1.12 21.46 20.01
C THR A 595 -2.34 22.36 19.90
N PHE A 596 -2.26 23.49 19.18
CA PHE A 596 -3.41 24.36 18.94
C PHE A 596 -4.46 23.67 18.06
N ARG A 597 -4.04 23.00 16.98
CA ARG A 597 -4.93 22.18 16.16
C ARG A 597 -5.66 21.12 16.98
N SER A 598 -4.93 20.39 17.81
CA SER A 598 -5.50 19.36 18.70
C SER A 598 -6.54 19.95 19.67
N LYS A 599 -6.29 21.13 20.25
CA LYS A 599 -7.26 21.83 21.12
C LYS A 599 -8.53 22.23 20.38
N ILE A 600 -8.42 22.71 19.13
CA ILE A 600 -9.57 23.09 18.30
C ILE A 600 -10.39 21.85 17.92
N GLU A 601 -9.73 20.76 17.54
CA GLU A 601 -10.38 19.47 17.24
C GLU A 601 -11.06 18.88 18.48
N ALA A 602 -10.42 18.95 19.66
CA ALA A 602 -11.03 18.53 20.91
C ALA A 602 -12.29 19.35 21.23
N ARG A 603 -12.25 20.67 21.02
CA ARG A 603 -13.41 21.55 21.19
C ARG A 603 -14.55 21.20 20.22
N LYS A 604 -14.23 20.82 18.99
CA LYS A 604 -15.21 20.29 18.03
C LYS A 604 -15.88 19.02 18.52
N MET A 605 -15.11 18.07 19.05
CA MET A 605 -15.64 16.82 19.59
C MET A 605 -16.51 17.04 20.84
N GLU A 606 -16.14 17.99 21.70
CA GLU A 606 -16.93 18.37 22.87
C GLU A 606 -18.31 18.93 22.49
N LEU A 607 -18.38 19.78 21.46
CA LEU A 607 -19.64 20.31 20.94
C LEU A 607 -20.51 19.20 20.32
N LEU A 608 -19.92 18.33 19.51
CA LEU A 608 -20.64 17.18 18.93
C LEU A 608 -21.14 16.20 20.00
N GLY A 609 -20.37 16.01 21.08
CA GLY A 609 -20.74 15.17 22.22
C GLY A 609 -21.86 15.78 23.07
N ALA A 610 -21.82 17.09 23.31
CA ALA A 610 -22.88 17.80 24.03
C ALA A 610 -24.22 17.71 23.29
N GLU A 611 -24.23 17.76 21.95
CA GLU A 611 -25.45 17.62 21.15
C GLU A 611 -26.08 16.22 21.22
N GLY A 612 -25.28 15.16 21.36
CA GLY A 612 -25.77 13.78 21.45
C GLY A 612 -26.42 13.40 22.78
N LEU A 613 -26.27 14.23 23.82
CA LEU A 613 -26.73 13.99 25.19
C LEU A 613 -27.94 14.86 25.59
N ILE A 614 -28.43 15.75 24.71
CA ILE A 614 -29.53 16.66 25.02
C ILE A 614 -30.87 15.99 24.68
N ASP A 615 -31.76 15.89 25.67
CA ASP A 615 -33.13 15.42 25.49
C ASP A 615 -33.85 16.20 24.37
N THR A 616 -34.67 15.50 23.60
CA THR A 616 -35.49 16.11 22.56
C THR A 616 -36.28 17.29 23.14
N PRO A 617 -36.39 18.44 22.45
CA PRO A 617 -37.12 19.63 22.93
C PRO A 617 -38.64 19.42 22.95
N TYR A 618 -39.09 18.17 23.06
CA TYR A 618 -40.49 17.79 23.07
C TYR A 618 -41.08 18.04 24.45
N GLU A 619 -41.91 19.07 24.55
CA GLU A 619 -42.72 19.29 25.73
C GLU A 619 -44.03 18.48 25.64
N PRO A 620 -44.40 17.75 26.71
CA PRO A 620 -45.65 17.00 26.75
C PRO A 620 -46.86 17.94 26.57
N HIS A 621 -47.92 17.43 25.94
CA HIS A 621 -49.14 18.19 25.67
C HIS A 621 -49.76 18.78 26.94
N HIS A 622 -50.22 20.04 26.85
CA HIS A 622 -50.98 20.67 27.93
C HIS A 622 -52.42 20.15 27.96
N ASP A 623 -53.02 20.05 29.14
CA ASP A 623 -54.39 19.54 29.31
C ASP A 623 -55.43 20.39 28.53
N GLU A 624 -55.14 21.67 28.30
CA GLU A 624 -55.96 22.59 27.51
C GLU A 624 -55.91 22.33 25.99
N GLU A 625 -54.96 21.51 25.49
CA GLU A 625 -54.85 21.12 24.07
C GLU A 625 -55.72 19.89 23.71
N ILE A 626 -56.20 19.14 24.71
CA ILE A 626 -56.91 17.87 24.54
C ILE A 626 -58.16 18.01 23.66
N PRO A 627 -59.03 19.03 23.79
CA PRO A 627 -60.23 19.16 22.96
C PRO A 627 -59.92 19.21 21.46
N MET A 628 -58.87 19.94 21.07
CA MET A 628 -58.42 20.08 19.69
C MET A 628 -57.79 18.78 19.16
N LEU A 629 -56.97 18.11 19.96
CA LEU A 629 -56.35 16.83 19.58
C LEU A 629 -57.41 15.74 19.36
N VAL A 630 -58.43 15.68 20.22
CA VAL A 630 -59.55 14.74 20.10
C VAL A 630 -60.37 14.99 18.84
N GLU A 631 -60.62 16.25 18.48
CA GLU A 631 -61.37 16.59 17.25
C GLU A 631 -60.57 16.30 15.98
N LYS A 632 -59.26 16.56 15.99
CA LYS A 632 -58.35 16.17 14.91
C LYS A 632 -58.30 14.64 14.74
N LEU A 633 -58.27 13.89 15.83
CA LEU A 633 -58.35 12.42 15.80
C LEU A 633 -59.70 11.93 15.24
N LYS A 634 -60.82 12.56 15.65
CA LYS A 634 -62.16 12.24 15.12
C LYS A 634 -62.27 12.49 13.61
N SER A 635 -61.71 13.59 13.09
CA SER A 635 -61.71 13.88 11.65
C SER A 635 -60.80 12.95 10.83
N GLN A 636 -59.68 12.51 11.41
CA GLN A 636 -58.81 11.50 10.81
C GLN A 636 -59.45 10.11 10.80
N LEU A 637 -60.20 9.76 11.84
CA LEU A 637 -60.97 8.52 11.90
C LEU A 637 -62.20 8.54 10.97
N SER A 638 -62.86 9.69 10.79
CA SER A 638 -64.03 9.81 9.91
C SER A 638 -63.69 9.77 8.41
N THR A 639 -62.45 10.07 8.05
CA THR A 639 -61.94 9.97 6.66
C THR A 639 -61.47 8.55 6.29
N GLN A 640 -61.40 7.63 7.26
CA GLN A 640 -61.05 6.22 7.06
C GLN A 640 -62.25 5.26 7.23
N VAL A 641 -63.42 5.58 6.68
CA VAL A 641 -64.50 4.59 6.54
C VAL A 641 -64.26 3.75 5.27
N PRO A 642 -64.07 2.43 5.36
CA PRO A 642 -63.98 1.57 4.18
C PRO A 642 -65.34 1.52 3.47
N SER A 643 -65.33 1.84 2.18
CA SER A 643 -66.46 1.64 1.26
C SER A 643 -66.72 0.14 1.05
N TYR A 644 -67.44 -0.49 1.99
CA TYR A 644 -68.15 -1.75 1.80
C TYR A 644 -69.33 -1.78 2.76
N MET A 645 -70.43 -1.12 2.39
CA MET A 645 -71.83 -1.46 2.70
C MET A 645 -72.73 -0.39 2.08
N SER A 646 -73.05 -0.56 0.79
CA SER A 646 -74.33 -0.21 0.17
C SER A 646 -74.45 -0.92 -1.16
#